data_AF-A0ABD3NEP3-F1
#
_entry.id   AF-A0ABD3NEP3-F1
#
_cell.length_a   1.000
_cell.length_b   1.000
_cell.length_c   1.000
_cell.angle_alpha   90.00
_cell.angle_beta   90.00
_cell.angle_gamma   90.00
#
_symmetry.space_group_name_H-M   'P 1'
#
loop_
_entity.id
_entity.type
_entity.pdbx_description
1 polymer ?
#
loop_
_entity_poly.entity_id
_entity_poly.type
_entity_poly.pdbx_seq_one_letter_code
_entity_poly.pdbx_strand_id
1 'polypeptide(L)'
;MSNAATTAAARGTLLSILLRLLSFLLSQLTVRFVSASTLGKASIPLELLLGTALFVGREGFRLGLTKELGDDVCSSEGDNTAKKRNEEHQQQRIVNVSWLSVPIGALLSLCALMFHLYSCQHQVVTEHEWEKVDYKLAGILYCAASFVESLAEPLVISCLQRLDVATKAKTEGVALLAKGLSCFGALILLTTSRYRFSVVPTITKLIGVESIIDIDSDATFSVSAFGISQLMYAIAFTVIMYRKIDASPEGIRWPKLIDTTTLVENPYRNNTQLDKQRSTHWLLLLRQHLDLHTLYLVVIFTLQGLFKHALTEADKIVLSALTDSYDQGVYALASSYGGLAARLLLQPLEENARLLFSCQGALIAKHQSTKDDDKDGVQLLVQDLERTYYSLIRGVLYVGLVFASIATNYTSLLLRILAGNRWGSNSEASDALSAFCVYTAFMAINGTTEAFVYGMARSGKAVGQLGLVHALIGGVFALISPCLVRRKGAVGLVTANCICMGLRSAYSLYYANAYFGRIDGKTNVRLGGVTMLAKTVPHPVVLGIFVASYATTKASMTSNYDLPIARGTNWIVPALTHVSVGAACTVVVIGVSLYLEDDFRAALFKLKGRKSKDSSSSATTKPKAESTLTLSQHYMNLMEKHELLTKSITAGVLGIVGDIFAQGIEQHLERDGRTTMSDLITLYSSLDKRRTLAMFGDGLFTGPLLHFIYELYETLLPLSDDEESDTPKRVSRRRFYLTIAHVLIDNTIMALVYVFLTMCTTAIFEGHFETIPDELRNDFISAVKASWASSIGLAPMQLLSFLYLPKEFKVLAVNIQDIVWVAVISYATHLNRH
;
A
#
# COMPACT_ATOMS: atom_id res chain seq x y z
N MET A 1 -17.40 11.20 23.46
CA MET A 1 -17.20 9.92 22.74
C MET A 1 -16.74 10.07 21.28
N SER A 2 -16.94 11.20 20.58
CA SER A 2 -16.49 11.33 19.16
C SER A 2 -14.97 11.46 18.97
N ASN A 3 -14.24 12.07 19.90
CA ASN A 3 -12.78 12.25 19.79
C ASN A 3 -11.97 10.96 19.99
N ALA A 4 -12.45 10.00 20.79
CA ALA A 4 -11.77 8.72 21.01
C ALA A 4 -11.98 7.75 19.82
N ALA A 5 -13.19 7.72 19.25
CA ALA A 5 -13.48 6.91 18.07
C ALA A 5 -12.76 7.44 16.81
N THR A 6 -12.67 8.77 16.66
CA THR A 6 -11.92 9.39 15.56
C THR A 6 -10.40 9.22 15.70
N THR A 7 -9.85 9.33 16.92
CA THR A 7 -8.43 9.03 17.14
C THR A 7 -8.10 7.55 16.97
N ALA A 8 -8.96 6.63 17.41
CA ALA A 8 -8.80 5.19 17.16
C ALA A 8 -8.90 4.82 15.67
N ALA A 9 -9.79 5.47 14.92
CA ALA A 9 -9.89 5.32 13.47
C ALA A 9 -8.66 5.90 12.74
N ALA A 10 -8.15 7.06 13.17
CA ALA A 10 -6.93 7.66 12.65
C ALA A 10 -5.70 6.80 12.92
N ARG A 11 -5.57 6.22 14.12
CA ARG A 11 -4.51 5.27 14.46
C ARG A 11 -4.59 3.99 13.64
N GLY A 12 -5.79 3.46 13.44
CA GLY A 12 -6.01 2.27 12.61
C GLY A 12 -5.66 2.47 11.14
N THR A 13 -5.98 3.64 10.58
CA THR A 13 -5.61 3.99 9.20
C THR A 13 -4.11 4.23 9.05
N LEU A 14 -3.48 4.92 10.01
CA LEU A 14 -2.02 5.11 10.04
C LEU A 14 -1.27 3.76 10.11
N LEU A 15 -1.72 2.86 10.98
CA LEU A 15 -1.16 1.51 11.09
C LEU A 15 -1.28 0.72 9.76
N SER A 16 -2.43 0.81 9.09
CA SER A 16 -2.63 0.16 7.79
C SER A 16 -1.68 0.72 6.72
N ILE A 17 -1.48 2.03 6.70
CA ILE A 17 -0.52 2.69 5.79
C ILE A 17 0.90 2.21 6.09
N LEU A 18 1.32 2.18 7.36
CA LEU A 18 2.65 1.73 7.76
C LEU A 18 2.90 0.26 7.37
N LEU A 19 1.92 -0.62 7.61
CA LEU A 19 2.01 -2.04 7.23
C LEU A 19 2.13 -2.21 5.71
N ARG A 20 1.41 -1.40 4.92
CA ARG A 20 1.51 -1.41 3.46
C ARG A 20 2.86 -0.88 2.97
N LEU A 21 3.43 0.14 3.61
CA LEU A 21 4.77 0.63 3.32
C LEU A 21 5.84 -0.42 3.65
N LEU A 22 5.72 -1.10 4.79
CA LEU A 22 6.64 -2.17 5.18
C LEU A 22 6.56 -3.36 4.21
N SER A 23 5.35 -3.76 3.83
CA SER A 23 5.14 -4.81 2.82
C SER A 23 5.71 -4.42 1.45
N PHE A 24 5.60 -3.14 1.07
CA PHE A 24 6.22 -2.60 -0.13
C PHE A 24 7.76 -2.70 -0.07
N LEU A 25 8.38 -2.32 1.05
CA LEU A 25 9.84 -2.44 1.25
C LEU A 25 10.31 -3.89 1.17
N LEU A 26 9.59 -4.82 1.83
CA LEU A 26 9.86 -6.26 1.74
C LEU A 26 9.76 -6.78 0.30
N SER A 27 8.76 -6.31 -0.45
CA SER A 27 8.61 -6.66 -1.86
C SER A 27 9.77 -6.13 -2.72
N GLN A 28 10.37 -4.99 -2.36
CA GLN A 28 11.57 -4.50 -3.06
C GLN A 28 12.77 -5.39 -2.81
N LEU A 29 12.94 -5.89 -1.58
CA LEU A 29 14.00 -6.85 -1.27
C LEU A 29 13.80 -8.15 -2.04
N THR A 30 12.57 -8.65 -2.14
CA THR A 30 12.21 -9.83 -2.95
C THR A 30 12.61 -9.67 -4.41
N VAL A 31 12.33 -8.51 -5.03
CA VAL A 31 12.65 -8.24 -6.45
C VAL A 31 14.15 -8.34 -6.74
N ARG A 32 15.03 -8.06 -5.76
CA ARG A 32 16.49 -8.20 -5.92
C ARG A 32 16.94 -9.64 -6.20
N PHE A 33 16.18 -10.63 -5.73
CA PHE A 33 16.50 -12.05 -5.88
C PHE A 33 15.81 -12.71 -7.08
N VAL A 34 14.93 -12.00 -7.79
CA VAL A 34 14.04 -12.58 -8.80
C VAL A 34 14.42 -12.10 -10.21
N SER A 35 14.32 -13.00 -11.19
CA SER A 35 14.53 -12.66 -12.61
C SER A 35 13.28 -12.00 -13.22
N ALA A 36 13.44 -11.31 -14.35
CA ALA A 36 12.30 -10.76 -15.07
C ALA A 36 11.30 -11.83 -15.51
N SER A 37 11.77 -12.97 -16.04
CA SER A 37 10.89 -14.06 -16.45
C SER A 37 10.08 -14.65 -15.29
N THR A 38 10.70 -14.88 -14.13
CA THR A 38 10.01 -15.37 -12.93
C THR A 38 8.98 -14.36 -12.43
N LEU A 39 9.36 -13.07 -12.35
CA LEU A 39 8.46 -12.01 -11.92
C LEU A 39 7.26 -11.88 -12.87
N GLY A 40 7.48 -12.04 -14.18
CA GLY A 40 6.43 -12.03 -15.19
C GLY A 40 5.47 -13.19 -15.07
N LYS A 41 5.98 -14.44 -14.99
CA LYS A 41 5.18 -15.66 -14.77
C LYS A 41 4.30 -15.54 -13.51
N ALA A 42 4.83 -14.99 -12.42
CA ALA A 42 4.07 -14.83 -11.18
C ALA A 42 3.07 -13.65 -11.22
N SER A 43 3.48 -12.48 -11.68
CA SER A 43 2.74 -11.22 -11.46
C SER A 43 1.69 -10.92 -12.53
N ILE A 44 1.75 -11.57 -13.69
CA ILE A 44 0.83 -11.31 -14.80
C ILE A 44 -0.20 -12.44 -14.96
N PRO A 45 0.13 -13.67 -15.43
CA PRO A 45 -0.88 -14.68 -15.70
C PRO A 45 -1.46 -15.31 -14.41
N LEU A 46 -0.65 -15.59 -13.39
CA LEU A 46 -1.14 -16.21 -12.14
C LEU A 46 -1.96 -15.23 -11.30
N GLU A 47 -1.53 -13.97 -11.17
CA GLU A 47 -2.32 -12.91 -10.53
C GLU A 47 -3.60 -12.59 -11.34
N LEU A 48 -3.57 -12.66 -12.67
CA LEU A 48 -4.79 -12.52 -13.50
C LEU A 48 -5.77 -13.68 -13.26
N LEU A 49 -5.28 -14.92 -13.16
CA LEU A 49 -6.08 -16.10 -12.87
C LEU A 49 -6.76 -15.97 -11.49
N LEU A 50 -5.97 -15.67 -10.45
CA LEU A 50 -6.45 -15.45 -9.09
C LEU A 50 -7.44 -14.28 -8.99
N GLY A 51 -7.07 -13.13 -9.55
CA GLY A 51 -7.89 -11.93 -9.53
C GLY A 51 -9.22 -12.16 -10.22
N THR A 52 -9.23 -12.86 -11.35
CA THR A 52 -10.45 -13.19 -12.09
C THR A 52 -11.33 -14.17 -11.32
N ALA A 53 -10.76 -15.24 -10.76
CA ALA A 53 -11.53 -16.21 -9.96
C ALA A 53 -12.20 -15.56 -8.74
N LEU A 54 -11.43 -14.75 -7.99
CA LEU A 54 -11.94 -14.05 -6.81
C LEU A 54 -12.95 -12.96 -7.18
N PHE A 55 -12.67 -12.17 -8.20
CA PHE A 55 -13.57 -11.08 -8.63
C PHE A 55 -14.97 -11.62 -8.98
N VAL A 56 -15.02 -12.65 -9.85
CA VAL A 56 -16.28 -13.26 -10.29
C VAL A 56 -17.00 -13.95 -9.13
N GLY A 57 -16.25 -14.53 -8.19
CA GLY A 57 -16.82 -15.24 -7.04
C GLY A 57 -17.43 -14.33 -5.96
N ARG A 58 -16.99 -13.07 -5.85
CA ARG A 58 -17.32 -12.24 -4.67
C ARG A 58 -17.83 -10.82 -4.92
N GLU A 59 -17.47 -10.18 -6.02
CA GLU A 59 -17.73 -8.74 -6.16
C GLU A 59 -19.24 -8.43 -6.27
N GLY A 60 -19.99 -9.23 -7.02
CA GLY A 60 -21.44 -9.09 -7.10
C GLY A 60 -22.12 -9.27 -5.74
N PHE A 61 -21.62 -10.18 -4.91
CA PHE A 61 -22.10 -10.38 -3.53
C PHE A 61 -21.85 -9.15 -2.67
N ARG A 62 -20.62 -8.61 -2.69
CA ARG A 62 -20.29 -7.40 -1.92
C ARG A 62 -21.17 -6.22 -2.29
N LEU A 63 -21.43 -6.00 -3.58
CA LEU A 63 -22.23 -4.88 -4.06
C LEU A 63 -23.73 -5.08 -3.82
N GLY A 64 -24.24 -6.30 -4.03
CA GLY A 64 -25.65 -6.63 -3.82
C GLY A 64 -26.06 -6.52 -2.35
N LEU A 65 -25.23 -7.07 -1.45
CA LEU A 65 -25.54 -7.20 -0.02
C LEU A 65 -25.23 -5.95 0.82
N THR A 66 -24.55 -4.94 0.27
CA THR A 66 -24.27 -3.66 0.97
C THR A 66 -25.24 -2.54 0.60
N LYS A 67 -25.93 -2.65 -0.54
CA LYS A 67 -26.86 -1.61 -1.02
C LYS A 67 -28.17 -1.55 -0.23
N GLU A 68 -28.63 -2.66 0.33
CA GLU A 68 -29.90 -2.71 1.08
C GLU A 68 -29.88 -1.91 2.40
N LEU A 69 -28.71 -1.52 2.91
CA LEU A 69 -28.63 -0.63 4.09
C LEU A 69 -29.20 0.79 3.83
N GLY A 70 -29.33 1.21 2.57
CA GLY A 70 -29.73 2.58 2.22
C GLY A 70 -31.23 2.84 2.30
N ASP A 71 -32.07 1.81 2.14
CA ASP A 71 -33.52 1.99 1.99
C ASP A 71 -34.31 1.73 3.29
N ASP A 72 -33.75 1.00 4.27
CA ASP A 72 -34.47 0.61 5.50
C ASP A 72 -34.26 1.54 6.71
N VAL A 73 -33.37 2.55 6.64
CA VAL A 73 -33.06 3.45 7.79
C VAL A 73 -34.17 4.50 8.03
N CYS A 74 -35.24 4.51 7.26
CA CYS A 74 -36.38 5.41 7.45
C CYS A 74 -37.71 4.64 7.50
N SER A 75 -37.90 3.72 8.45
CA SER A 75 -39.23 3.13 8.72
C SER A 75 -39.38 2.51 10.12
N SER A 76 -39.72 3.39 11.07
CA SER A 76 -40.73 3.16 12.11
C SER A 76 -40.33 2.36 13.36
N GLU A 77 -40.12 3.11 14.44
CA GLU A 77 -40.40 2.71 15.82
C GLU A 77 -41.87 2.24 15.92
N GLY A 78 -42.07 0.99 16.33
CA GLY A 78 -43.40 0.39 16.51
C GLY A 78 -43.24 -1.03 17.06
N ASP A 79 -43.66 -1.22 18.31
CA ASP A 79 -43.44 -2.41 19.13
C ASP A 79 -44.39 -3.57 18.75
N ASN A 80 -44.19 -4.15 17.56
CA ASN A 80 -44.92 -5.33 17.10
C ASN A 80 -43.98 -6.54 16.97
N THR A 81 -44.15 -7.54 17.83
CA THR A 81 -43.39 -8.82 17.85
C THR A 81 -43.42 -9.57 16.51
N ALA A 82 -44.49 -9.43 15.72
CA ALA A 82 -44.59 -10.00 14.37
C ALA A 82 -43.71 -9.28 13.34
N LYS A 83 -43.53 -7.95 13.47
CA LYS A 83 -42.66 -7.15 12.60
C LYS A 83 -41.19 -7.52 12.83
N LYS A 84 -40.80 -7.60 14.11
CA LYS A 84 -39.46 -8.02 14.53
C LYS A 84 -39.09 -9.43 14.04
N ARG A 85 -40.04 -10.39 14.08
CA ARG A 85 -39.82 -11.74 13.55
C ARG A 85 -39.63 -11.76 12.03
N ASN A 86 -40.37 -10.92 11.30
CA ASN A 86 -40.23 -10.81 9.84
C ASN A 86 -38.87 -10.18 9.46
N GLU A 87 -38.41 -9.18 10.21
CA GLU A 87 -37.07 -8.58 10.08
C GLU A 87 -35.96 -9.62 10.36
N GLU A 88 -36.11 -10.45 11.39
CA GLU A 88 -35.18 -11.56 11.68
C GLU A 88 -35.13 -12.60 10.55
N HIS A 89 -36.28 -12.96 9.98
CA HIS A 89 -36.35 -13.85 8.82
C HIS A 89 -35.73 -13.24 7.56
N GLN A 90 -35.96 -11.94 7.31
CA GLN A 90 -35.34 -11.22 6.20
C GLN A 90 -33.82 -11.16 6.35
N GLN A 91 -33.33 -10.85 7.55
CA GLN A 91 -31.91 -10.86 7.86
C GLN A 91 -31.29 -12.27 7.69
N GLN A 92 -32.00 -13.33 8.07
CA GLN A 92 -31.54 -14.71 7.85
C GLN A 92 -31.49 -15.08 6.36
N ARG A 93 -32.43 -14.60 5.54
CA ARG A 93 -32.40 -14.79 4.07
C ARG A 93 -31.18 -14.10 3.46
N ILE A 94 -30.87 -12.88 3.88
CA ILE A 94 -29.67 -12.13 3.45
C ILE A 94 -28.39 -12.88 3.85
N VAL A 95 -28.32 -13.41 5.09
CA VAL A 95 -27.20 -14.25 5.55
C VAL A 95 -27.07 -15.49 4.66
N ASN A 96 -28.16 -16.20 4.38
CA ASN A 96 -28.13 -17.38 3.52
C ASN A 96 -27.61 -17.05 2.10
N VAL A 97 -27.96 -15.88 1.54
CA VAL A 97 -27.43 -15.40 0.26
C VAL A 97 -25.93 -15.10 0.36
N SER A 98 -25.46 -14.49 1.45
CA SER A 98 -24.02 -14.19 1.64
C SER A 98 -23.16 -15.45 1.65
N TRP A 99 -23.64 -16.55 2.23
CA TRP A 99 -22.95 -17.84 2.29
C TRP A 99 -22.90 -18.57 0.95
N LEU A 100 -23.73 -18.17 -0.04
CA LEU A 100 -23.65 -18.69 -1.41
C LEU A 100 -22.36 -18.28 -2.14
N SER A 101 -21.67 -17.24 -1.65
CA SER A 101 -20.35 -16.84 -2.16
C SER A 101 -19.29 -17.93 -2.02
N VAL A 102 -19.36 -18.77 -0.98
CA VAL A 102 -18.38 -19.84 -0.71
C VAL A 102 -18.45 -20.96 -1.77
N PRO A 103 -19.58 -21.64 -2.02
CA PRO A 103 -19.64 -22.70 -3.02
C PRO A 103 -19.42 -22.17 -4.45
N ILE A 104 -19.82 -20.93 -4.75
CA ILE A 104 -19.53 -20.30 -6.06
C ILE A 104 -18.04 -20.02 -6.20
N GLY A 105 -17.40 -19.44 -5.18
CA GLY A 105 -15.95 -19.21 -5.16
C GLY A 105 -15.15 -20.51 -5.25
N ALA A 106 -15.64 -21.59 -4.63
CA ALA A 106 -15.05 -22.92 -4.73
C ALA A 106 -15.15 -23.51 -6.14
N LEU A 107 -16.32 -23.43 -6.76
CA LEU A 107 -16.52 -23.86 -8.15
C LEU A 107 -15.61 -23.08 -9.10
N LEU A 108 -15.53 -21.76 -8.95
CA LEU A 108 -14.67 -20.91 -9.79
C LEU A 108 -13.18 -21.20 -9.57
N SER A 109 -12.75 -21.46 -8.33
CA SER A 109 -11.38 -21.86 -8.03
C SER A 109 -11.03 -23.22 -8.65
N LEU A 110 -11.98 -24.15 -8.66
CA LEU A 110 -11.83 -25.44 -9.34
C LEU A 110 -11.76 -25.27 -10.86
N CYS A 111 -12.63 -24.44 -11.45
CA CYS A 111 -12.58 -24.12 -12.89
C CYS A 111 -11.24 -23.47 -13.27
N ALA A 112 -10.74 -22.55 -12.44
CA ALA A 112 -9.43 -21.90 -12.61
C ALA A 112 -8.28 -22.92 -12.54
N LEU A 113 -8.33 -23.86 -11.59
CA LEU A 113 -7.38 -24.97 -11.48
C LEU A 113 -7.40 -25.85 -12.72
N MET A 114 -8.58 -26.27 -13.18
CA MET A 114 -8.72 -27.10 -14.39
C MET A 114 -8.20 -26.37 -15.63
N PHE A 115 -8.49 -25.08 -15.76
CA PHE A 115 -7.98 -24.24 -16.84
C PHE A 115 -6.44 -24.12 -16.81
N HIS A 116 -5.85 -23.91 -15.63
CA HIS A 116 -4.39 -23.83 -15.46
C HIS A 116 -3.70 -25.16 -15.81
N LEU A 117 -4.22 -26.28 -15.31
CA LEU A 117 -3.68 -27.61 -15.59
C LEU A 117 -3.78 -27.95 -17.08
N TYR A 118 -4.91 -27.62 -17.72
CA TYR A 118 -5.08 -27.77 -19.17
C TYR A 118 -4.07 -26.92 -19.95
N SER A 119 -3.90 -25.66 -19.56
CA SER A 119 -2.95 -24.73 -20.21
C SER A 119 -1.51 -25.23 -20.09
N CYS A 120 -1.11 -25.73 -18.92
CA CYS A 120 0.23 -26.31 -18.71
C CYS A 120 0.47 -27.58 -19.54
N GLN A 121 -0.59 -28.34 -19.88
CA GLN A 121 -0.47 -29.56 -20.68
C GLN A 121 -0.31 -29.27 -22.18
N HIS A 122 -0.95 -28.21 -22.69
CA HIS A 122 -0.92 -27.83 -24.11
C HIS A 122 0.22 -26.87 -24.51
N GLN A 123 1.07 -26.46 -23.56
CA GLN A 123 2.19 -25.57 -23.85
C GLN A 123 3.33 -26.34 -24.57
N VAL A 124 3.70 -25.88 -25.77
CA VAL A 124 4.72 -26.49 -26.64
C VAL A 124 6.11 -26.37 -26.00
N VAL A 125 6.81 -27.51 -25.89
CA VAL A 125 8.11 -27.68 -25.22
C VAL A 125 9.16 -26.73 -25.79
N THR A 126 9.50 -25.67 -25.04
CA THR A 126 10.61 -24.75 -25.36
C THR A 126 11.47 -24.36 -24.15
N GLU A 127 11.10 -24.74 -22.92
CA GLU A 127 11.85 -24.47 -21.68
C GLU A 127 12.21 -25.79 -20.93
N HIS A 128 13.17 -25.74 -20.01
CA HIS A 128 13.60 -26.88 -19.19
C HIS A 128 12.42 -27.50 -18.41
N GLU A 129 12.39 -28.83 -18.28
CA GLU A 129 11.30 -29.57 -17.62
C GLU A 129 10.99 -29.09 -16.18
N TRP A 130 12.00 -28.64 -15.43
CA TRP A 130 11.81 -28.14 -14.06
C TRP A 130 11.06 -26.79 -14.00
N GLU A 131 11.19 -25.91 -15.01
CA GLU A 131 10.45 -24.64 -15.06
C GLU A 131 8.95 -24.87 -15.23
N LYS A 132 8.59 -25.88 -16.03
CA LYS A 132 7.20 -26.31 -16.21
C LYS A 132 6.61 -26.82 -14.91
N VAL A 133 7.37 -27.59 -14.13
CA VAL A 133 6.94 -28.08 -12.82
C VAL A 133 6.79 -26.93 -11.82
N ASP A 134 7.73 -25.98 -11.79
CA ASP A 134 7.66 -24.79 -10.92
C ASP A 134 6.41 -23.95 -11.23
N TYR A 135 6.14 -23.66 -12.51
CA TYR A 135 4.95 -22.91 -12.93
C TYR A 135 3.64 -23.66 -12.64
N LYS A 136 3.62 -24.98 -12.87
CA LYS A 136 2.47 -25.83 -12.56
C LYS A 136 2.15 -25.79 -11.06
N LEU A 137 3.16 -25.98 -10.21
CA LEU A 137 3.03 -25.93 -8.75
C LEU A 137 2.56 -24.56 -8.27
N ALA A 138 3.16 -23.49 -8.79
CA ALA A 138 2.76 -22.13 -8.45
C ALA A 138 1.28 -21.87 -8.75
N GLY A 139 0.78 -22.23 -9.93
CA GLY A 139 -0.65 -22.03 -10.24
C GLY A 139 -1.59 -22.88 -9.41
N ILE A 140 -1.20 -24.10 -9.01
CA ILE A 140 -1.97 -24.89 -8.03
C ILE A 140 -2.09 -24.12 -6.70
N LEU A 141 -0.99 -23.54 -6.21
CA LEU A 141 -0.98 -22.75 -4.98
C LEU A 141 -1.82 -21.48 -5.09
N TYR A 142 -1.81 -20.80 -6.24
CA TYR A 142 -2.67 -19.63 -6.50
C TYR A 142 -4.17 -20.01 -6.52
N CYS A 143 -4.56 -21.13 -7.13
CA CYS A 143 -5.94 -21.62 -7.09
C CYS A 143 -6.36 -22.12 -5.69
N ALA A 144 -5.43 -22.72 -4.93
CA ALA A 144 -5.68 -23.06 -3.53
C ALA A 144 -5.88 -21.78 -2.70
N ALA A 145 -5.08 -20.73 -2.94
CA ALA A 145 -5.24 -19.45 -2.29
C ALA A 145 -6.59 -18.79 -2.60
N SER A 146 -7.05 -18.84 -3.86
CA SER A 146 -8.37 -18.29 -4.25
C SER A 146 -9.51 -19.01 -3.54
N PHE A 147 -9.40 -20.33 -3.36
CA PHE A 147 -10.37 -21.13 -2.60
C PHE A 147 -10.38 -20.72 -1.11
N VAL A 148 -9.21 -20.67 -0.47
CA VAL A 148 -9.08 -20.31 0.95
C VAL A 148 -9.57 -18.89 1.23
N GLU A 149 -9.29 -17.94 0.35
CA GLU A 149 -9.76 -16.56 0.48
C GLU A 149 -11.28 -16.45 0.28
N SER A 150 -11.88 -17.29 -0.57
CA SER A 150 -13.34 -17.34 -0.76
C SER A 150 -14.07 -17.77 0.52
N LEU A 151 -13.43 -18.54 1.41
CA LEU A 151 -14.00 -18.92 2.72
C LEU A 151 -14.22 -17.71 3.64
N ALA A 152 -13.41 -16.65 3.49
CA ALA A 152 -13.53 -15.43 4.28
C ALA A 152 -14.60 -14.47 3.77
N GLU A 153 -15.19 -14.73 2.61
CA GLU A 153 -16.11 -13.78 1.98
C GLU A 153 -17.38 -13.46 2.78
N PRO A 154 -18.16 -14.43 3.31
CA PRO A 154 -19.35 -14.11 4.12
C PRO A 154 -18.99 -13.30 5.37
N LEU A 155 -17.81 -13.55 5.94
CA LEU A 155 -17.25 -12.83 7.07
C LEU A 155 -16.93 -11.36 6.70
N VAL A 156 -16.32 -11.14 5.54
CA VAL A 156 -16.05 -9.80 5.01
C VAL A 156 -17.35 -9.05 4.72
N ILE A 157 -18.34 -9.69 4.12
CA ILE A 157 -19.64 -9.07 3.84
C ILE A 157 -20.32 -8.63 5.13
N SER A 158 -20.32 -9.49 6.16
CA SER A 158 -20.87 -9.13 7.48
C SER A 158 -20.18 -7.90 8.09
N CYS A 159 -18.85 -7.81 7.94
CA CYS A 159 -18.06 -6.66 8.37
C CYS A 159 -18.41 -5.38 7.58
N LEU A 160 -18.61 -5.48 6.27
CA LEU A 160 -19.00 -4.35 5.41
C LEU A 160 -20.43 -3.86 5.71
N GLN A 161 -21.37 -4.77 5.98
CA GLN A 161 -22.73 -4.42 6.39
C GLN A 161 -22.77 -3.66 7.72
N ARG A 162 -21.83 -3.93 8.63
CA ARG A 162 -21.65 -3.21 9.91
C ARG A 162 -20.86 -1.90 9.77
N LEU A 163 -20.46 -1.51 8.56
CA LEU A 163 -19.61 -0.35 8.29
C LEU A 163 -18.24 -0.38 9.01
N ASP A 164 -17.76 -1.56 9.42
CA ASP A 164 -16.48 -1.72 10.11
C ASP A 164 -15.31 -1.87 9.11
N VAL A 165 -15.11 -0.84 8.29
CA VAL A 165 -14.08 -0.83 7.25
C VAL A 165 -12.67 -0.91 7.85
N ALA A 166 -12.50 -0.41 9.08
CA ALA A 166 -11.22 -0.41 9.79
C ALA A 166 -10.74 -1.84 10.10
N THR A 167 -11.65 -2.74 10.46
CA THR A 167 -11.32 -4.15 10.72
C THR A 167 -10.76 -4.83 9.49
N LYS A 168 -11.42 -4.68 8.34
CA LYS A 168 -10.96 -5.23 7.07
C LYS A 168 -9.58 -4.67 6.70
N ALA A 169 -9.41 -3.34 6.79
CA ALA A 169 -8.16 -2.67 6.42
C ALA A 169 -6.97 -3.09 7.29
N LYS A 170 -7.19 -3.32 8.60
CA LYS A 170 -6.17 -3.85 9.52
C LYS A 170 -5.79 -5.29 9.16
N THR A 171 -6.78 -6.16 8.96
CA THR A 171 -6.53 -7.58 8.61
C THR A 171 -5.79 -7.70 7.28
N GLU A 172 -6.18 -6.92 6.27
CA GLU A 172 -5.52 -6.87 4.97
C GLU A 172 -4.05 -6.43 5.10
N GLY A 173 -3.77 -5.39 5.90
CA GLY A 173 -2.40 -4.94 6.16
C GLY A 173 -1.52 -6.01 6.81
N VAL A 174 -2.04 -6.73 7.80
CA VAL A 174 -1.31 -7.84 8.47
C VAL A 174 -1.08 -9.01 7.51
N ALA A 175 -2.09 -9.39 6.72
CA ALA A 175 -1.96 -10.46 5.74
C ALA A 175 -0.94 -10.12 4.64
N LEU A 176 -0.92 -8.86 4.17
CA LEU A 176 0.09 -8.39 3.21
C LEU A 176 1.51 -8.41 3.76
N LEU A 177 1.68 -8.14 5.06
CA LEU A 177 2.98 -8.27 5.72
C LEU A 177 3.42 -9.74 5.79
N ALA A 178 2.50 -10.65 6.15
CA ALA A 178 2.75 -12.09 6.14
C ALA A 178 3.09 -12.61 4.75
N LYS A 179 2.42 -12.12 3.69
CA LYS A 179 2.78 -12.38 2.28
C LYS A 179 4.22 -11.97 1.99
N GLY A 180 4.60 -10.74 2.35
CA GLY A 180 5.95 -10.22 2.09
C GLY A 180 7.05 -11.04 2.77
N LEU A 181 6.87 -11.34 4.07
CA LEU A 181 7.83 -12.12 4.86
C LEU A 181 7.94 -13.56 4.36
N SER A 182 6.80 -14.21 4.07
CA SER A 182 6.79 -15.58 3.55
C SER A 182 7.39 -15.66 2.14
N CYS A 183 7.15 -14.67 1.28
CA CYS A 183 7.76 -14.60 -0.05
C CYS A 183 9.28 -14.50 0.04
N PHE A 184 9.79 -13.56 0.86
CA PHE A 184 11.22 -13.38 1.07
C PHE A 184 11.89 -14.63 1.65
N GLY A 185 11.29 -15.21 2.70
CA GLY A 185 11.78 -16.45 3.31
C GLY A 185 11.75 -17.64 2.36
N ALA A 186 10.66 -17.83 1.61
CA ALA A 186 10.52 -18.91 0.64
C ALA A 186 11.54 -18.77 -0.51
N LEU A 187 11.78 -17.55 -1.00
CA LEU A 187 12.81 -17.32 -2.00
C LEU A 187 14.19 -17.68 -1.46
N ILE A 188 14.59 -17.21 -0.27
CA ILE A 188 15.88 -17.57 0.32
C ILE A 188 16.03 -19.09 0.45
N LEU A 189 14.99 -19.77 0.95
CA LEU A 189 15.02 -21.22 1.15
C LEU A 189 15.10 -22.00 -0.18
N LEU A 190 14.38 -21.56 -1.21
CA LEU A 190 14.26 -22.26 -2.49
C LEU A 190 15.36 -21.88 -3.51
N THR A 191 16.04 -20.75 -3.33
CA THR A 191 17.13 -20.30 -4.22
C THR A 191 18.52 -20.45 -3.63
N THR A 192 18.69 -20.52 -2.30
CA THR A 192 20.03 -20.67 -1.69
C THR A 192 20.52 -22.12 -1.75
N SER A 193 21.70 -22.32 -2.36
CA SER A 193 22.37 -23.60 -2.59
C SER A 193 22.38 -24.57 -1.38
N ARG A 194 22.49 -24.07 -0.14
CA ARG A 194 22.58 -24.89 1.08
C ARG A 194 21.28 -25.64 1.45
N TYR A 195 20.12 -25.04 1.21
CA TYR A 195 18.81 -25.61 1.58
C TYR A 195 18.09 -26.27 0.39
N ARG A 196 18.46 -25.89 -0.83
CA ARG A 196 17.94 -26.44 -2.09
C ARG A 196 17.99 -27.97 -2.13
N PHE A 197 19.12 -28.56 -1.74
CA PHE A 197 19.35 -30.01 -1.81
C PHE A 197 18.49 -30.84 -0.84
N SER A 198 17.95 -30.24 0.23
CA SER A 198 17.11 -30.95 1.21
C SER A 198 15.61 -30.79 0.96
N VAL A 199 15.18 -29.67 0.39
CA VAL A 199 13.76 -29.29 0.33
C VAL A 199 13.13 -29.70 -1.00
N VAL A 200 13.81 -29.46 -2.13
CA VAL A 200 13.28 -29.73 -3.47
C VAL A 200 12.96 -31.23 -3.68
N PRO A 201 13.82 -32.19 -3.31
CA PRO A 201 13.53 -33.62 -3.50
C PRO A 201 12.34 -34.11 -2.65
N THR A 202 12.16 -33.55 -1.45
CA THR A 202 11.03 -33.88 -0.57
C THR A 202 9.71 -33.42 -1.19
N ILE A 203 9.69 -32.22 -1.79
CA ILE A 203 8.50 -31.66 -2.44
C ILE A 203 8.18 -32.42 -3.73
N THR A 204 9.16 -32.71 -4.58
CA THR A 204 8.92 -33.47 -5.82
C THR A 204 8.44 -34.89 -5.56
N LYS A 205 8.95 -35.54 -4.50
CA LYS A 205 8.47 -36.84 -4.02
C LYS A 205 7.03 -36.78 -3.52
N LEU A 206 6.65 -35.73 -2.80
CA LEU A 206 5.27 -35.54 -2.31
C LEU A 206 4.27 -35.35 -3.47
N ILE A 207 4.70 -34.76 -4.57
CA ILE A 207 3.86 -34.45 -5.74
C ILE A 207 3.83 -35.62 -6.75
N GLY A 208 4.59 -36.69 -6.52
CA GLY A 208 4.59 -37.89 -7.38
C GLY A 208 5.31 -37.70 -8.72
N VAL A 209 6.25 -36.75 -8.79
CA VAL A 209 7.10 -36.54 -9.98
C VAL A 209 8.44 -37.22 -9.73
N GLU A 210 8.47 -38.54 -9.85
CA GLU A 210 9.66 -39.37 -9.56
C GLU A 210 10.76 -39.29 -10.65
N SER A 211 10.46 -38.72 -11.83
CA SER A 211 11.35 -38.76 -13.00
C SER A 211 12.39 -37.64 -13.10
N ILE A 212 12.54 -36.77 -12.08
CA ILE A 212 13.49 -35.65 -12.10
C ILE A 212 14.51 -35.84 -10.96
N ILE A 213 15.28 -36.93 -11.04
CA ILE A 213 16.38 -37.21 -10.08
C ILE A 213 17.74 -36.67 -10.57
N ASP A 214 17.84 -36.23 -11.83
CA ASP A 214 18.91 -35.33 -12.25
C ASP A 214 18.43 -33.88 -12.13
N ILE A 215 18.35 -33.40 -10.89
CA ILE A 215 18.17 -31.96 -10.64
C ILE A 215 19.47 -31.30 -11.10
N ASP A 216 19.43 -30.75 -12.31
CA ASP A 216 20.47 -29.90 -12.87
C ASP A 216 20.90 -28.86 -11.82
N SER A 217 22.20 -28.54 -11.77
CA SER A 217 22.76 -27.68 -10.71
C SER A 217 22.20 -26.26 -10.70
N ASP A 218 21.31 -25.91 -11.63
CA ASP A 218 20.75 -24.58 -11.85
C ASP A 218 19.22 -24.49 -11.64
N ALA A 219 18.52 -25.56 -11.25
CA ALA A 219 17.08 -25.50 -11.02
C ALA A 219 16.71 -24.57 -9.84
N THR A 220 15.83 -23.58 -10.06
CA THR A 220 15.32 -22.65 -9.02
C THR A 220 13.80 -22.59 -9.01
N PHE A 221 13.17 -22.94 -7.88
CA PHE A 221 11.70 -22.93 -7.69
C PHE A 221 11.19 -21.55 -7.26
N SER A 222 11.54 -20.52 -8.04
CA SER A 222 11.30 -19.14 -7.67
C SER A 222 9.83 -18.72 -7.87
N VAL A 223 9.11 -19.29 -8.86
CA VAL A 223 7.69 -18.97 -9.09
C VAL A 223 6.81 -19.60 -8.00
N SER A 224 7.13 -20.83 -7.57
CA SER A 224 6.44 -21.49 -6.46
C SER A 224 6.55 -20.71 -5.14
N ALA A 225 7.66 -20.00 -4.90
CA ALA A 225 7.80 -19.12 -3.74
C ALA A 225 6.72 -18.02 -3.69
N PHE A 226 6.36 -17.44 -4.84
CA PHE A 226 5.24 -16.50 -4.94
C PHE A 226 3.91 -17.20 -4.64
N GLY A 227 3.70 -18.41 -5.14
CA GLY A 227 2.52 -19.24 -4.84
C GLY A 227 2.36 -19.52 -3.33
N ILE A 228 3.45 -19.89 -2.65
CA ILE A 228 3.45 -20.11 -1.19
C ILE A 228 3.07 -18.83 -0.46
N SER A 229 3.64 -17.69 -0.87
CA SER A 229 3.34 -16.40 -0.26
C SER A 229 1.88 -15.99 -0.41
N GLN A 230 1.27 -16.27 -1.58
CA GLN A 230 -0.12 -15.97 -1.85
C GLN A 230 -1.07 -16.88 -1.06
N LEU A 231 -0.71 -18.15 -0.89
CA LEU A 231 -1.45 -19.05 -0.02
C LEU A 231 -1.36 -18.61 1.44
N MET A 232 -0.18 -18.19 1.91
CA MET A 232 -0.02 -17.64 3.26
C MET A 232 -0.86 -16.38 3.46
N TYR A 233 -0.91 -15.48 2.47
CA TYR A 233 -1.83 -14.33 2.50
C TYR A 233 -3.28 -14.77 2.73
N ALA A 234 -3.77 -15.72 1.93
CA ALA A 234 -5.15 -16.20 2.02
C ALA A 234 -5.43 -16.84 3.39
N ILE A 235 -4.52 -17.69 3.89
CA ILE A 235 -4.65 -18.32 5.21
C ILE A 235 -4.68 -17.28 6.32
N ALA A 236 -3.69 -16.37 6.34
CA ALA A 236 -3.60 -15.33 7.38
C ALA A 236 -4.86 -14.44 7.37
N PHE A 237 -5.29 -14.00 6.19
CA PHE A 237 -6.50 -13.19 6.04
C PHE A 237 -7.74 -13.91 6.57
N THR A 238 -7.97 -15.16 6.14
CA THR A 238 -9.15 -15.95 6.54
C THR A 238 -9.15 -16.26 8.03
N VAL A 239 -8.02 -16.66 8.61
CA VAL A 239 -7.90 -16.97 10.04
C VAL A 239 -8.13 -15.73 10.91
N ILE A 240 -7.55 -14.59 10.55
CA ILE A 240 -7.72 -13.34 11.31
C ILE A 240 -9.18 -12.86 11.24
N MET A 241 -9.79 -12.90 10.05
CA MET A 241 -11.21 -12.53 9.88
C MET A 241 -12.13 -13.43 10.71
N TYR A 242 -11.89 -14.75 10.67
CA TYR A 242 -12.66 -15.71 11.47
C TYR A 242 -12.56 -15.42 12.96
N ARG A 243 -11.34 -15.32 13.51
CA ARG A 243 -11.12 -15.09 14.95
C ARG A 243 -11.73 -13.78 15.42
N LYS A 244 -11.68 -12.75 14.59
CA LYS A 244 -12.17 -11.42 14.95
C LYS A 244 -13.69 -11.33 14.99
N ILE A 245 -14.38 -12.00 14.07
CA ILE A 245 -15.85 -12.03 14.05
C ILE A 245 -16.37 -12.99 15.12
N ASP A 246 -15.68 -14.10 15.35
CA ASP A 246 -15.99 -15.03 16.44
C ASP A 246 -15.89 -14.37 17.82
N ALA A 247 -14.88 -13.51 18.02
CA ALA A 247 -14.75 -12.70 19.23
C ALA A 247 -15.76 -11.53 19.34
N SER A 248 -16.53 -11.24 18.28
CA SER A 248 -17.52 -10.16 18.32
C SER A 248 -18.78 -10.60 19.08
N PRO A 249 -19.48 -9.69 19.79
CA PRO A 249 -20.60 -10.05 20.68
C PRO A 249 -21.78 -10.72 19.96
N GLU A 250 -21.92 -10.55 18.64
CA GLU A 250 -22.95 -11.21 17.82
C GLU A 250 -22.52 -12.59 17.27
N GLY A 251 -21.25 -12.94 17.37
CA GLY A 251 -20.67 -14.16 16.80
C GLY A 251 -20.83 -14.29 15.29
N ILE A 252 -20.51 -15.48 14.76
CA ILE A 252 -20.68 -15.84 13.34
C ILE A 252 -22.13 -16.29 13.11
N ARG A 253 -22.84 -15.61 12.20
CA ARG A 253 -24.17 -16.02 11.75
C ARG A 253 -24.06 -17.06 10.63
N TRP A 254 -24.32 -18.31 10.98
CA TRP A 254 -24.34 -19.44 10.05
C TRP A 254 -25.62 -19.48 9.22
N PRO A 255 -25.59 -20.06 8.00
CA PRO A 255 -26.78 -20.24 7.20
C PRO A 255 -27.73 -21.23 7.88
N LYS A 256 -29.03 -20.95 7.84
CA LYS A 256 -30.08 -21.77 8.48
C LYS A 256 -31.27 -21.92 7.55
N LEU A 257 -31.86 -23.11 7.54
CA LEU A 257 -33.20 -23.30 6.96
C LEU A 257 -34.22 -22.54 7.81
N ILE A 258 -35.19 -21.90 7.14
CA ILE A 258 -36.23 -21.11 7.80
C ILE A 258 -37.47 -22.01 7.90
N ASP A 259 -37.95 -22.27 9.11
CA ASP A 259 -39.19 -23.01 9.32
C ASP A 259 -40.40 -22.18 8.85
N THR A 260 -40.92 -22.55 7.68
CA THR A 260 -42.03 -21.85 7.00
C THR A 260 -43.40 -22.10 7.63
N THR A 261 -43.52 -22.97 8.64
CA THR A 261 -44.78 -23.27 9.34
C THR A 261 -45.34 -22.09 10.15
N THR A 262 -44.57 -21.00 10.29
CA THR A 262 -44.94 -19.82 11.08
C THR A 262 -45.05 -18.53 10.26
N LEU A 263 -44.82 -18.58 8.94
CA LEU A 263 -45.12 -17.44 8.06
C LEU A 263 -46.64 -17.34 7.94
N VAL A 264 -47.21 -16.26 8.49
CA VAL A 264 -48.65 -15.96 8.40
C VAL A 264 -49.07 -16.01 6.93
N GLU A 265 -49.75 -17.09 6.55
CA GLU A 265 -50.41 -17.18 5.24
C GLU A 265 -51.40 -16.02 5.15
N ASN A 266 -51.27 -15.22 4.09
CA ASN A 266 -52.22 -14.16 3.80
C ASN A 266 -53.59 -14.81 3.53
N PRO A 267 -54.62 -14.61 4.38
CA PRO A 267 -55.88 -15.35 4.32
C PRO A 267 -56.72 -15.06 3.06
N TYR A 268 -56.27 -14.14 2.19
CA TYR A 268 -56.92 -13.77 0.94
C TYR A 268 -56.31 -14.37 -0.33
N ARG A 269 -55.33 -15.28 -0.23
CA ARG A 269 -54.74 -15.91 -1.41
C ARG A 269 -55.60 -17.08 -1.89
N ASN A 270 -56.50 -16.81 -2.85
CA ASN A 270 -57.39 -17.82 -3.44
C ASN A 270 -56.61 -18.98 -4.08
N ASN A 271 -56.91 -20.20 -3.62
CA ASN A 271 -56.36 -21.50 -4.04
C ASN A 271 -56.95 -22.02 -5.37
N THR A 272 -56.97 -21.20 -6.43
CA THR A 272 -57.50 -21.62 -7.73
C THR A 272 -56.46 -21.50 -8.85
N GLN A 273 -55.37 -22.29 -8.77
CA GLN A 273 -54.49 -22.56 -9.91
C GLN A 273 -53.51 -23.74 -9.69
N LEU A 274 -53.99 -24.82 -9.07
CA LEU A 274 -53.14 -25.91 -8.56
C LEU A 274 -52.68 -26.97 -9.59
N ASP A 275 -52.90 -26.80 -10.91
CA ASP A 275 -52.68 -27.89 -11.88
C ASP A 275 -51.71 -27.63 -13.04
N LYS A 276 -50.70 -26.74 -12.90
CA LYS A 276 -49.65 -26.60 -13.95
C LYS A 276 -48.20 -26.54 -13.49
N GLN A 277 -47.90 -26.89 -12.24
CA GLN A 277 -46.70 -26.36 -11.59
C GLN A 277 -45.73 -27.40 -11.02
N ARG A 278 -45.45 -28.49 -11.75
CA ARG A 278 -44.35 -29.43 -11.43
C ARG A 278 -42.97 -28.87 -11.82
N SER A 279 -42.90 -27.82 -12.65
CA SER A 279 -41.66 -27.21 -13.14
C SER A 279 -41.02 -26.17 -12.19
N THR A 280 -41.71 -25.70 -11.16
CA THR A 280 -41.21 -24.61 -10.29
C THR A 280 -41.08 -24.95 -8.80
N HIS A 281 -41.06 -26.24 -8.42
CA HIS A 281 -40.87 -26.62 -7.01
C HIS A 281 -39.52 -26.11 -6.46
N TRP A 282 -38.47 -26.14 -7.28
CA TRP A 282 -37.14 -25.62 -6.93
C TRP A 282 -37.11 -24.08 -6.77
N LEU A 283 -37.88 -23.34 -7.59
CA LEU A 283 -38.02 -21.88 -7.47
C LEU A 283 -38.77 -21.46 -6.20
N LEU A 284 -39.77 -22.26 -5.81
CA LEU A 284 -40.50 -22.06 -4.55
C LEU A 284 -39.60 -22.30 -3.34
N LEU A 285 -38.77 -23.35 -3.36
CA LEU A 285 -37.79 -23.62 -2.30
C LEU A 285 -36.72 -22.52 -2.20
N LEU A 286 -36.21 -22.02 -3.33
CA LEU A 286 -35.28 -20.88 -3.35
C LEU A 286 -35.92 -19.62 -2.76
N ARG A 287 -37.18 -19.34 -3.11
CA ARG A 287 -37.92 -18.17 -2.61
C ARG A 287 -38.21 -18.21 -1.10
N GLN A 288 -38.28 -19.40 -0.52
CA GLN A 288 -38.52 -19.55 0.91
C GLN A 288 -37.25 -19.23 1.72
N HIS A 289 -36.08 -19.60 1.21
CA HIS A 289 -34.82 -19.62 1.98
C HIS A 289 -33.81 -18.53 1.60
N LEU A 290 -33.91 -17.99 0.38
CA LEU A 290 -33.05 -16.94 -0.15
C LEU A 290 -33.88 -15.72 -0.52
N ASP A 291 -33.29 -14.55 -0.38
CA ASP A 291 -33.89 -13.34 -0.93
C ASP A 291 -33.62 -13.24 -2.43
N LEU A 292 -34.69 -13.35 -3.24
CA LEU A 292 -34.58 -13.33 -4.71
C LEU A 292 -34.20 -11.94 -5.23
N HIS A 293 -34.58 -10.88 -4.52
CA HIS A 293 -34.25 -9.53 -4.94
C HIS A 293 -32.75 -9.29 -4.85
N THR A 294 -32.16 -9.60 -3.68
CA THR A 294 -30.72 -9.60 -3.46
C THR A 294 -30.02 -10.50 -4.48
N LEU A 295 -30.50 -11.72 -4.72
CA LEU A 295 -29.86 -12.63 -5.67
C LEU A 295 -29.85 -12.07 -7.11
N TYR A 296 -30.94 -11.44 -7.53
CA TYR A 296 -31.01 -10.77 -8.84
C TYR A 296 -30.04 -9.59 -8.93
N LEU A 297 -29.94 -8.78 -7.87
CA LEU A 297 -28.96 -7.70 -7.78
C LEU A 297 -27.52 -8.23 -7.86
N VAL A 298 -27.21 -9.32 -7.15
CA VAL A 298 -25.90 -9.98 -7.21
C VAL A 298 -25.56 -10.38 -8.64
N VAL A 299 -26.50 -11.00 -9.39
CA VAL A 299 -26.26 -11.38 -10.79
C VAL A 299 -26.01 -10.16 -11.67
N ILE A 300 -26.82 -9.10 -11.54
CA ILE A 300 -26.61 -7.85 -12.31
C ILE A 300 -25.23 -7.27 -12.01
N PHE A 301 -24.87 -7.14 -10.73
CA PHE A 301 -23.60 -6.56 -10.32
C PHE A 301 -22.41 -7.43 -10.73
N THR A 302 -22.54 -8.75 -10.74
CA THR A 302 -21.51 -9.65 -11.28
C THR A 302 -21.34 -9.44 -12.78
N LEU A 303 -22.43 -9.35 -13.56
CA LEU A 303 -22.37 -9.13 -15.01
C LEU A 303 -21.77 -7.76 -15.37
N GLN A 304 -22.22 -6.70 -14.69
CA GLN A 304 -21.65 -5.37 -14.84
C GLN A 304 -20.18 -5.33 -14.40
N GLY A 305 -19.88 -6.03 -13.30
CA GLY A 305 -18.53 -6.18 -12.76
C GLY A 305 -17.58 -6.86 -13.75
N LEU A 306 -18.02 -7.91 -14.44
CA LEU A 306 -17.19 -8.63 -15.43
C LEU A 306 -16.67 -7.73 -16.53
N PHE A 307 -17.53 -6.86 -17.08
CA PHE A 307 -17.12 -5.87 -18.09
C PHE A 307 -16.09 -4.89 -17.53
N LYS A 308 -16.30 -4.44 -16.29
CA LYS A 308 -15.35 -3.56 -15.59
C LYS A 308 -14.01 -4.27 -15.33
N HIS A 309 -14.04 -5.52 -14.87
CA HIS A 309 -12.85 -6.33 -14.60
C HIS A 309 -12.01 -6.54 -15.86
N ALA A 310 -12.65 -6.87 -16.98
CA ALA A 310 -11.97 -7.01 -18.27
C ALA A 310 -11.30 -5.70 -18.70
N LEU A 311 -11.94 -4.54 -18.47
CA LEU A 311 -11.34 -3.24 -18.77
C LEU A 311 -10.20 -2.87 -17.82
N THR A 312 -10.27 -3.24 -16.54
CA THR A 312 -9.23 -2.92 -15.55
C THR A 312 -8.01 -3.83 -15.68
N GLU A 313 -8.21 -5.09 -16.04
CA GLU A 313 -7.15 -6.08 -16.22
C GLU A 313 -6.72 -6.23 -17.69
N ALA A 314 -7.18 -5.31 -18.57
CA ALA A 314 -6.91 -5.34 -20.00
C ALA A 314 -5.40 -5.41 -20.30
N ASP A 315 -4.58 -4.67 -19.53
CA ASP A 315 -3.12 -4.71 -19.65
C ASP A 315 -2.57 -6.13 -19.45
N LYS A 316 -2.96 -6.80 -18.37
CA LYS A 316 -2.51 -8.17 -18.06
C LYS A 316 -3.04 -9.17 -19.07
N ILE A 317 -4.26 -9.01 -19.56
CA ILE A 317 -4.86 -9.86 -20.60
C ILE A 317 -4.04 -9.75 -21.90
N VAL A 318 -3.77 -8.53 -22.36
CA VAL A 318 -2.98 -8.27 -23.58
C VAL A 318 -1.57 -8.84 -23.44
N LEU A 319 -0.93 -8.63 -22.29
CA LEU A 319 0.45 -9.06 -22.05
C LEU A 319 0.56 -10.59 -21.93
N SER A 320 -0.38 -11.23 -21.22
CA SER A 320 -0.46 -12.69 -21.11
C SER A 320 -0.71 -13.37 -22.46
N ALA A 321 -1.49 -12.73 -23.35
CA ALA A 321 -1.83 -13.31 -24.65
C ALA A 321 -0.77 -13.08 -25.74
N LEU A 322 0.05 -12.03 -25.66
CA LEU A 322 0.86 -11.56 -26.78
C LEU A 322 2.36 -11.47 -26.51
N THR A 323 2.80 -11.60 -25.26
CA THR A 323 4.22 -11.42 -24.89
C THR A 323 4.74 -12.57 -24.06
N ASP A 324 6.06 -12.74 -24.13
CA ASP A 324 6.78 -13.74 -23.36
C ASP A 324 6.86 -13.35 -21.87
N SER A 325 7.20 -14.33 -21.04
CA SER A 325 7.32 -14.14 -19.59
C SER A 325 8.31 -13.04 -19.19
N TYR A 326 9.31 -12.76 -20.02
CA TYR A 326 10.29 -11.71 -19.77
C TYR A 326 9.66 -10.30 -19.87
N ASP A 327 8.97 -9.99 -20.97
CA ASP A 327 8.27 -8.71 -21.18
C ASP A 327 7.17 -8.50 -20.13
N GLN A 328 6.50 -9.58 -19.74
CA GLN A 328 5.55 -9.60 -18.63
C GLN A 328 6.19 -9.09 -17.33
N GLY A 329 7.40 -9.54 -17.02
CA GLY A 329 8.13 -9.13 -15.82
C GLY A 329 8.63 -7.69 -15.88
N VAL A 330 9.13 -7.26 -17.04
CA VAL A 330 9.56 -5.87 -17.29
C VAL A 330 8.38 -4.91 -17.06
N TYR A 331 7.20 -5.23 -17.60
CA TYR A 331 5.99 -4.43 -17.37
C TYR A 331 5.53 -4.47 -15.92
N ALA A 332 5.50 -5.64 -15.28
CA ALA A 332 5.07 -5.79 -13.90
C ALA A 332 5.93 -4.95 -12.94
N LEU A 333 7.25 -4.97 -13.14
CA LEU A 333 8.20 -4.14 -12.41
C LEU A 333 7.92 -2.64 -12.65
N ALA A 334 7.88 -2.24 -13.92
CA ALA A 334 7.72 -0.84 -14.30
C ALA A 334 6.36 -0.27 -13.82
N SER A 335 5.29 -1.05 -13.88
CA SER A 335 3.96 -0.68 -13.37
C SER A 335 3.94 -0.54 -11.84
N SER A 336 4.65 -1.43 -11.13
CA SER A 336 4.73 -1.38 -9.67
C SER A 336 5.39 -0.09 -9.17
N TYR A 337 6.50 0.33 -9.79
CA TYR A 337 7.20 1.58 -9.46
C TYR A 337 6.53 2.80 -10.06
N GLY A 338 6.20 2.77 -11.36
CA GLY A 338 5.59 3.88 -12.09
C GLY A 338 4.20 4.25 -11.57
N GLY A 339 3.41 3.27 -11.17
CA GLY A 339 2.10 3.49 -10.56
C GLY A 339 2.17 4.00 -9.11
N LEU A 340 3.34 4.00 -8.46
CA LEU A 340 3.49 4.52 -7.09
C LEU A 340 3.29 6.04 -7.04
N ALA A 341 3.88 6.77 -8.00
CA ALA A 341 3.73 8.22 -8.09
C ALA A 341 2.25 8.63 -8.28
N ALA A 342 1.53 7.91 -9.14
CA ALA A 342 0.10 8.13 -9.34
C ALA A 342 -0.70 7.90 -8.04
N ARG A 343 -0.42 6.80 -7.32
CA ARG A 343 -1.13 6.44 -6.07
C ARG A 343 -0.83 7.40 -4.91
N LEU A 344 0.42 7.86 -4.77
CA LEU A 344 0.83 8.68 -3.63
C LEU A 344 0.56 10.18 -3.83
N LEU A 345 0.63 10.67 -5.07
CA LEU A 345 0.54 12.10 -5.36
C LEU A 345 -0.74 12.47 -6.12
N LEU A 346 -1.02 11.79 -7.24
CA LEU A 346 -2.08 12.20 -8.17
C LEU A 346 -3.47 11.77 -7.70
N GLN A 347 -3.61 10.56 -7.15
CA GLN A 347 -4.89 10.02 -6.73
C GLN A 347 -5.54 10.85 -5.59
N PRO A 348 -4.84 11.20 -4.49
CA PRO A 348 -5.44 12.06 -3.47
C PRO A 348 -5.80 13.45 -4.02
N LEU A 349 -5.02 13.95 -4.96
CA LEU A 349 -5.27 15.24 -5.59
C LEU A 349 -6.50 15.21 -6.51
N GLU A 350 -6.69 14.12 -7.25
CA GLU A 350 -7.87 13.87 -8.07
C GLU A 350 -9.16 13.82 -7.22
N GLU A 351 -9.14 13.05 -6.13
CA GLU A 351 -10.28 12.91 -5.22
C GLU A 351 -10.65 14.26 -4.60
N ASN A 352 -9.66 15.04 -4.16
CA ASN A 352 -9.87 16.38 -3.63
C ASN A 352 -10.38 17.35 -4.70
N ALA A 353 -9.83 17.30 -5.93
CA ALA A 353 -10.30 18.14 -7.04
C ALA A 353 -11.77 17.84 -7.37
N ARG A 354 -12.17 16.56 -7.38
CA ARG A 354 -13.55 16.13 -7.61
C ARG A 354 -14.52 16.71 -6.58
N LEU A 355 -14.15 16.68 -5.30
CA LEU A 355 -14.94 17.26 -4.22
C LEU A 355 -15.05 18.79 -4.35
N LEU A 356 -13.93 19.47 -4.64
CA LEU A 356 -13.90 20.91 -4.84
C LEU A 356 -14.82 21.34 -5.99
N PHE A 357 -14.73 20.68 -7.15
CA PHE A 357 -15.58 20.98 -8.30
C PHE A 357 -17.06 20.66 -8.02
N SER A 358 -17.36 19.59 -7.28
CA SER A 358 -18.73 19.27 -6.87
C SER A 358 -19.34 20.38 -5.98
N CYS A 359 -18.58 20.88 -5.00
CA CYS A 359 -19.01 21.97 -4.14
C CYS A 359 -19.18 23.30 -4.91
N GLN A 360 -18.20 23.68 -5.73
CA GLN A 360 -18.30 24.91 -6.54
C GLN A 360 -19.46 24.83 -7.52
N GLY A 361 -19.64 23.68 -8.17
CA GLY A 361 -20.80 23.41 -9.01
C GLY A 361 -22.11 23.57 -8.23
N ALA A 362 -22.22 22.96 -7.03
CA ALA A 362 -23.40 23.04 -6.16
C ALA A 362 -23.78 24.49 -5.84
N LEU A 363 -22.79 25.33 -5.54
CA LEU A 363 -22.99 26.76 -5.30
C LEU A 363 -23.52 27.50 -6.53
N ILE A 364 -22.94 27.26 -7.71
CA ILE A 364 -23.37 27.88 -8.98
C ILE A 364 -24.84 27.55 -9.26
N ALA A 365 -25.20 26.27 -9.16
CA ALA A 365 -26.57 25.84 -9.40
C ALA A 365 -27.57 26.38 -8.37
N LYS A 366 -27.16 26.51 -7.10
CA LYS A 366 -28.00 27.11 -6.06
C LYS A 366 -28.32 28.55 -6.40
N HIS A 367 -27.32 29.35 -6.80
CA HIS A 367 -27.50 30.76 -7.17
C HIS A 367 -28.35 30.90 -8.45
N GLN A 368 -28.17 30.03 -9.43
CA GLN A 368 -29.04 29.96 -10.63
C GLN A 368 -30.51 29.68 -10.28
N SER A 369 -30.79 28.91 -9.22
CA SER A 369 -32.16 28.63 -8.78
C SER A 369 -32.76 29.71 -7.88
N THR A 370 -31.97 30.58 -7.24
CA THR A 370 -32.49 31.50 -6.20
C THR A 370 -32.88 32.88 -6.70
N LYS A 371 -32.31 33.44 -7.79
CA LYS A 371 -32.73 34.74 -8.36
C LYS A 371 -32.35 34.87 -9.85
N ASP A 372 -33.30 35.28 -10.70
CA ASP A 372 -33.08 35.59 -12.13
C ASP A 372 -32.23 36.88 -12.35
N ASP A 373 -32.05 37.70 -11.30
CA ASP A 373 -31.36 39.01 -11.35
C ASP A 373 -29.87 39.00 -10.93
N ASP A 374 -29.32 37.91 -10.38
CA ASP A 374 -27.91 37.86 -9.92
C ASP A 374 -26.97 37.21 -10.95
N LYS A 375 -27.05 37.68 -12.21
CA LYS A 375 -26.19 37.20 -13.30
C LYS A 375 -24.71 37.49 -13.02
N ASP A 376 -24.43 38.63 -12.39
CA ASP A 376 -23.07 39.06 -12.04
C ASP A 376 -22.45 38.14 -10.97
N GLY A 377 -23.21 37.74 -9.94
CA GLY A 377 -22.75 36.80 -8.92
C GLY A 377 -22.48 35.40 -9.49
N VAL A 378 -23.34 34.90 -10.38
CA VAL A 378 -23.13 33.63 -11.08
C VAL A 378 -21.88 33.69 -11.97
N GLN A 379 -21.67 34.79 -12.70
CA GLN A 379 -20.49 34.93 -13.57
C GLN A 379 -19.19 35.02 -12.77
N LEU A 380 -19.19 35.68 -11.61
CA LEU A 380 -18.03 35.69 -10.70
C LEU A 380 -17.70 34.28 -10.17
N LEU A 381 -18.70 33.50 -9.76
CA LEU A 381 -18.50 32.11 -9.30
C LEU A 381 -17.95 31.21 -10.42
N VAL A 382 -18.41 31.41 -11.66
CA VAL A 382 -17.96 30.65 -12.82
C VAL A 382 -16.54 31.05 -13.21
N GLN A 383 -16.18 32.32 -13.10
CA GLN A 383 -14.82 32.80 -13.32
C GLN A 383 -13.85 32.24 -12.25
N ASP A 384 -14.29 32.12 -11.00
CA ASP A 384 -13.51 31.48 -9.93
C ASP A 384 -13.33 29.96 -10.17
N LEU A 385 -14.39 29.28 -10.65
CA LEU A 385 -14.32 27.89 -11.08
C LEU A 385 -13.36 27.70 -12.26
N GLU A 386 -13.44 28.55 -13.28
CA GLU A 386 -12.55 28.53 -14.45
C GLU A 386 -11.09 28.71 -14.01
N ARG A 387 -10.81 29.69 -13.14
CA ARG A 387 -9.46 29.94 -12.60
C ARG A 387 -8.97 28.74 -11.78
N THR A 388 -9.83 28.16 -10.95
CA THR A 388 -9.51 26.97 -10.14
C THR A 388 -9.17 25.76 -11.03
N TYR A 389 -9.98 25.52 -12.07
CA TYR A 389 -9.81 24.44 -13.03
C TYR A 389 -8.45 24.50 -13.74
N TYR A 390 -8.11 25.65 -14.35
CA TYR A 390 -6.83 25.79 -15.05
C TYR A 390 -5.64 25.79 -14.09
N SER A 391 -5.77 26.38 -12.90
CA SER A 391 -4.69 26.37 -11.90
C SER A 391 -4.37 24.95 -11.43
N LEU A 392 -5.39 24.12 -11.18
CA LEU A 392 -5.19 22.72 -10.79
C LEU A 392 -4.57 21.88 -11.91
N ILE A 393 -5.07 22.00 -13.15
CA ILE A 393 -4.50 21.28 -14.30
C ILE A 393 -3.04 21.66 -14.51
N ARG A 394 -2.70 22.95 -14.47
CA ARG A 394 -1.31 23.41 -14.58
C ARG A 394 -0.45 22.82 -13.48
N GLY A 395 -0.88 22.93 -12.22
CA GLY A 395 -0.13 22.40 -11.08
C GLY A 395 0.16 20.90 -11.19
N VAL A 396 -0.81 20.13 -11.66
CA VAL A 396 -0.66 18.68 -11.86
C VAL A 396 0.18 18.34 -13.09
N LEU A 397 0.05 19.13 -14.15
CA LEU A 397 0.88 19.03 -15.34
C LEU A 397 2.35 19.34 -15.03
N TYR A 398 2.64 20.29 -14.12
CA TYR A 398 4.00 20.55 -13.65
C TYR A 398 4.64 19.32 -12.99
N VAL A 399 3.89 18.65 -12.10
CA VAL A 399 4.35 17.39 -11.50
C VAL A 399 4.59 16.35 -12.59
N GLY A 400 3.64 16.17 -13.50
CA GLY A 400 3.77 15.27 -14.65
C GLY A 400 4.99 15.57 -15.53
N LEU A 401 5.26 16.83 -15.83
CA LEU A 401 6.40 17.28 -16.64
C LEU A 401 7.73 17.04 -15.95
N VAL A 402 7.82 17.19 -14.62
CA VAL A 402 9.02 16.82 -13.85
C VAL A 402 9.32 15.34 -14.01
N PHE A 403 8.30 14.46 -13.90
CA PHE A 403 8.48 13.03 -14.17
C PHE A 403 8.91 12.77 -15.61
N ALA A 404 8.20 13.32 -16.59
CA ALA A 404 8.45 13.07 -18.02
C ALA A 404 9.81 13.60 -18.53
N SER A 405 10.31 14.70 -17.97
CA SER A 405 11.55 15.36 -18.44
C SER A 405 12.78 15.02 -17.60
N ILE A 406 12.66 14.98 -16.28
CA ILE A 406 13.79 14.72 -15.39
C ILE A 406 13.83 13.23 -15.07
N ALA A 407 12.78 12.68 -14.44
CA ALA A 407 12.80 11.33 -13.89
C ALA A 407 13.06 10.22 -14.95
N THR A 408 12.61 10.43 -16.19
CA THR A 408 12.85 9.52 -17.33
C THR A 408 14.32 9.11 -17.48
N ASN A 409 15.27 10.02 -17.22
CA ASN A 409 16.70 9.74 -17.39
C ASN A 409 17.38 9.18 -16.13
N TYR A 410 16.67 9.01 -15.01
CA TYR A 410 17.19 8.48 -13.74
C TYR A 410 16.70 7.06 -13.44
N THR A 411 15.98 6.43 -14.37
CA THR A 411 15.30 5.14 -14.17
C THR A 411 16.28 3.98 -13.97
N SER A 412 17.39 3.94 -14.70
CA SER A 412 18.44 2.92 -14.54
C SER A 412 19.11 3.00 -13.16
N LEU A 413 19.38 4.22 -12.68
CA LEU A 413 19.92 4.49 -11.35
C LEU A 413 18.91 4.11 -10.25
N LEU A 414 17.65 4.51 -10.42
CA LEU A 414 16.58 4.19 -9.48
C LEU A 414 16.40 2.67 -9.33
N LEU A 415 16.37 1.95 -10.45
CA LEU A 415 16.29 0.48 -10.44
C LEU A 415 17.52 -0.15 -9.80
N ARG A 416 18.72 0.38 -10.03
CA ARG A 416 19.95 -0.11 -9.40
C ARG A 416 19.89 0.00 -7.87
N ILE A 417 19.38 1.11 -7.35
CA ILE A 417 19.23 1.36 -5.90
C ILE A 417 18.13 0.49 -5.30
N LEU A 418 16.95 0.43 -5.93
CA LEU A 418 15.78 -0.25 -5.36
C LEU A 418 15.79 -1.76 -5.63
N ALA A 419 15.86 -2.14 -6.91
CA ALA A 419 15.77 -3.52 -7.41
C ALA A 419 17.13 -4.22 -7.56
N GLY A 420 18.25 -3.51 -7.36
CA GLY A 420 19.60 -4.07 -7.41
C GLY A 420 20.24 -4.02 -8.80
N ASN A 421 21.52 -4.40 -8.86
CA ASN A 421 22.37 -4.29 -10.06
C ASN A 421 21.78 -5.00 -11.30
N ARG A 422 21.14 -6.16 -11.11
CA ARG A 422 20.53 -6.95 -12.21
C ARG A 422 19.47 -6.17 -12.97
N TRP A 423 18.62 -5.44 -12.25
CA TRP A 423 17.53 -4.67 -12.85
C TRP A 423 18.01 -3.29 -13.31
N GLY A 424 18.94 -2.67 -12.59
CA GLY A 424 19.53 -1.38 -12.98
C GLY A 424 20.46 -1.43 -14.19
N SER A 425 20.96 -2.61 -14.57
CA SER A 425 21.74 -2.84 -15.80
C SER A 425 20.88 -3.31 -16.98
N ASN A 426 19.60 -3.62 -16.75
CA ASN A 426 18.68 -4.05 -17.80
C ASN A 426 18.09 -2.82 -18.50
N SER A 427 18.46 -2.61 -19.76
CA SER A 427 18.01 -1.47 -20.57
C SER A 427 16.49 -1.48 -20.80
N GLU A 428 15.89 -2.65 -21.03
CA GLU A 428 14.45 -2.76 -21.30
C GLU A 428 13.61 -2.47 -20.06
N ALA A 429 14.08 -2.89 -18.87
CA ALA A 429 13.46 -2.53 -17.60
C ALA A 429 13.53 -1.01 -17.33
N SER A 430 14.68 -0.40 -17.62
CA SER A 430 14.88 1.04 -17.53
C SER A 430 14.00 1.80 -18.52
N ASP A 431 13.90 1.34 -19.77
CA ASP A 431 13.10 1.96 -20.82
C ASP A 431 11.60 1.85 -20.54
N ALA A 432 11.13 0.71 -20.01
CA ALA A 432 9.75 0.54 -19.59
C ALA A 432 9.41 1.50 -18.44
N LEU A 433 10.25 1.61 -17.41
CA LEU A 433 10.05 2.57 -16.33
C LEU A 433 10.09 4.03 -16.82
N SER A 434 10.96 4.32 -17.79
CA SER A 434 11.05 5.64 -18.45
C SER A 434 9.77 5.99 -19.19
N ALA A 435 9.17 5.02 -19.88
CA ALA A 435 7.85 5.18 -20.49
C ALA A 435 6.76 5.46 -19.44
N PHE A 436 6.83 4.83 -18.26
CA PHE A 436 5.92 5.10 -17.14
C PHE A 436 6.08 6.52 -16.57
N CYS A 437 7.29 7.09 -16.58
CA CYS A 437 7.52 8.48 -16.20
C CYS A 437 6.79 9.46 -17.15
N VAL A 438 6.81 9.18 -18.46
CA VAL A 438 6.01 9.94 -19.44
C VAL A 438 4.51 9.70 -19.25
N TYR A 439 4.11 8.45 -19.04
CA TYR A 439 2.72 8.07 -18.77
C TYR A 439 2.14 8.80 -17.55
N THR A 440 2.97 9.08 -16.55
CA THR A 440 2.58 9.85 -15.35
C THR A 440 2.07 11.25 -15.71
N ALA A 441 2.63 11.90 -16.73
CA ALA A 441 2.13 13.18 -17.21
C ALA A 441 0.72 13.07 -17.83
N PHE A 442 0.47 12.02 -18.61
CA PHE A 442 -0.86 11.74 -19.16
C PHE A 442 -1.88 11.40 -18.07
N MET A 443 -1.49 10.59 -17.08
CA MET A 443 -2.34 10.29 -15.92
C MET A 443 -2.68 11.54 -15.12
N ALA A 444 -1.72 12.45 -14.94
CA ALA A 444 -1.89 13.74 -14.26
C ALA A 444 -3.00 14.59 -14.91
N ILE A 445 -2.92 14.79 -16.23
CA ILE A 445 -3.95 15.53 -16.97
C ILE A 445 -5.28 14.79 -16.92
N ASN A 446 -5.26 13.47 -17.11
CA ASN A 446 -6.48 12.68 -17.18
C ASN A 446 -7.27 12.74 -15.86
N GLY A 447 -6.62 12.48 -14.73
CA GLY A 447 -7.28 12.46 -13.42
C GLY A 447 -7.95 13.80 -13.10
N THR A 448 -7.24 14.91 -13.27
CA THR A 448 -7.80 16.25 -12.99
C THR A 448 -8.94 16.66 -13.92
N THR A 449 -8.83 16.35 -15.22
CA THR A 449 -9.86 16.69 -16.20
C THR A 449 -11.11 15.83 -16.03
N GLU A 450 -10.97 14.53 -15.75
CA GLU A 450 -12.10 13.65 -15.43
C GLU A 450 -12.75 14.02 -14.09
N ALA A 451 -11.97 14.39 -13.07
CA ALA A 451 -12.49 14.87 -11.79
C ALA A 451 -13.43 16.07 -11.94
N PHE A 452 -13.14 16.97 -12.89
CA PHE A 452 -14.05 18.06 -13.23
C PHE A 452 -15.37 17.56 -13.85
N VAL A 453 -15.31 16.63 -14.81
CA VAL A 453 -16.52 16.07 -15.42
C VAL A 453 -17.38 15.39 -14.36
N TYR A 454 -16.80 14.56 -13.49
CA TYR A 454 -17.53 13.90 -12.40
C TYR A 454 -18.04 14.88 -11.34
N GLY A 455 -17.28 15.92 -11.01
CA GLY A 455 -17.72 16.95 -10.06
C GLY A 455 -18.88 17.79 -10.59
N MET A 456 -18.90 18.09 -11.90
CA MET A 456 -19.92 18.95 -12.52
C MET A 456 -21.14 18.17 -13.05
N ALA A 457 -21.00 16.87 -13.33
CA ALA A 457 -22.06 16.04 -13.87
C ALA A 457 -23.17 15.77 -12.84
N ARG A 458 -24.21 16.62 -12.86
CA ARG A 458 -25.43 16.45 -12.04
C ARG A 458 -26.48 15.54 -12.65
N SER A 459 -26.42 15.34 -13.96
CA SER A 459 -27.37 14.49 -14.69
C SER A 459 -26.74 13.14 -14.99
N GLY A 460 -27.47 12.05 -14.72
CA GLY A 460 -27.06 10.70 -15.08
C GLY A 460 -26.75 10.53 -16.57
N LYS A 461 -27.31 11.40 -17.45
CA LYS A 461 -26.99 11.41 -18.89
C LYS A 461 -25.53 11.78 -19.17
N ALA A 462 -24.96 12.76 -18.47
CA ALA A 462 -23.59 13.19 -18.68
C ALA A 462 -22.59 12.12 -18.21
N VAL A 463 -22.87 11.49 -17.06
CA VAL A 463 -22.09 10.35 -16.54
C VAL A 463 -22.19 9.15 -17.49
N GLY A 464 -23.38 8.87 -18.02
CA GLY A 464 -23.59 7.80 -19.01
C GLY A 464 -22.84 8.04 -20.33
N GLN A 465 -22.83 9.27 -20.84
CA GLN A 465 -22.06 9.64 -22.03
C GLN A 465 -20.55 9.48 -21.82
N LEU A 466 -20.03 9.90 -20.66
CA LEU A 466 -18.63 9.68 -20.29
C LEU A 466 -18.31 8.18 -20.23
N GLY A 467 -19.17 7.37 -19.61
CA GLY A 467 -19.02 5.92 -19.56
C GLY A 467 -19.01 5.27 -20.95
N LEU A 468 -19.87 5.73 -21.87
CA LEU A 468 -19.86 5.28 -23.26
C LEU A 468 -18.55 5.64 -23.98
N VAL A 469 -18.05 6.87 -23.79
CA VAL A 469 -16.76 7.30 -24.35
C VAL A 469 -15.61 6.47 -23.80
N HIS A 470 -15.61 6.16 -22.49
CA HIS A 470 -14.60 5.29 -21.88
C HIS A 470 -14.64 3.87 -22.47
N ALA A 471 -15.83 3.32 -22.74
CA ALA A 471 -15.98 2.03 -23.41
C ALA A 471 -15.46 2.06 -24.85
N LEU A 472 -15.76 3.12 -25.62
CA LEU A 472 -15.24 3.31 -26.97
C LEU A 472 -13.71 3.42 -26.99
N ILE A 473 -13.13 4.18 -26.06
CA ILE A 473 -11.67 4.29 -25.90
C ILE A 473 -11.07 2.94 -25.48
N GLY A 474 -11.77 2.14 -24.65
CA GLY A 474 -11.39 0.77 -24.36
C GLY A 474 -11.37 -0.13 -25.60
N GLY A 475 -12.32 0.06 -26.53
CA GLY A 475 -12.28 -0.56 -27.85
C GLY A 475 -11.07 -0.13 -28.68
N VAL A 476 -10.74 1.16 -28.69
CA VAL A 476 -9.53 1.69 -29.35
C VAL A 476 -8.25 1.08 -28.74
N PHE A 477 -8.18 0.98 -27.42
CA PHE A 477 -7.08 0.30 -26.73
C PHE A 477 -6.93 -1.15 -27.21
N ALA A 478 -8.02 -1.91 -27.24
CA ALA A 478 -8.02 -3.32 -27.65
C ALA A 478 -7.57 -3.51 -29.12
N LEU A 479 -7.79 -2.52 -29.99
CA LEU A 479 -7.35 -2.55 -31.39
C LEU A 479 -5.87 -2.18 -31.56
N ILE A 480 -5.39 -1.18 -30.81
CA ILE A 480 -4.05 -0.61 -30.97
C ILE A 480 -3.00 -1.39 -30.16
N SER A 481 -3.34 -1.83 -28.95
CA SER A 481 -2.39 -2.47 -28.03
C SER A 481 -1.73 -3.72 -28.62
N PRO A 482 -2.41 -4.61 -29.36
CA PRO A 482 -1.76 -5.79 -29.94
C PRO A 482 -0.71 -5.47 -31.01
N CYS A 483 -0.84 -4.32 -31.69
CA CYS A 483 0.11 -3.87 -32.70
C CYS A 483 1.35 -3.26 -32.04
N LEU A 484 1.16 -2.40 -31.02
CA LEU A 484 2.26 -1.75 -30.30
C LEU A 484 3.06 -2.76 -29.47
N VAL A 485 2.38 -3.69 -28.80
CA VAL A 485 3.02 -4.72 -27.96
C VAL A 485 3.90 -5.64 -28.80
N ARG A 486 3.44 -6.09 -29.98
CA ARG A 486 4.28 -6.89 -30.89
C ARG A 486 5.53 -6.16 -31.41
N ARG A 487 5.55 -4.82 -31.37
CA ARG A 487 6.69 -4.02 -31.86
C ARG A 487 7.68 -3.61 -30.76
N LYS A 488 7.19 -3.38 -29.53
CA LYS A 488 7.97 -2.78 -28.43
C LYS A 488 7.72 -3.42 -27.06
N GLY A 489 7.14 -4.62 -26.99
CA GLY A 489 6.88 -5.35 -25.75
C GLY A 489 6.15 -4.51 -24.70
N ALA A 490 6.69 -4.47 -23.49
CA ALA A 490 6.18 -3.68 -22.36
C ALA A 490 6.07 -2.17 -22.66
N VAL A 491 7.06 -1.56 -23.33
CA VAL A 491 7.05 -0.14 -23.70
C VAL A 491 5.91 0.16 -24.68
N GLY A 492 5.63 -0.78 -25.58
CA GLY A 492 4.49 -0.72 -26.50
C GLY A 492 3.15 -0.64 -25.76
N LEU A 493 2.97 -1.44 -24.71
CA LEU A 493 1.76 -1.43 -23.88
C LEU A 493 1.58 -0.09 -23.15
N VAL A 494 2.65 0.42 -22.52
CA VAL A 494 2.62 1.73 -21.85
C VAL A 494 2.28 2.86 -22.84
N THR A 495 2.80 2.78 -24.07
CA THR A 495 2.49 3.74 -25.13
C THR A 495 1.01 3.67 -25.52
N ALA A 496 0.42 2.46 -25.63
CA ALA A 496 -1.01 2.30 -25.87
C ALA A 496 -1.85 2.96 -24.76
N ASN A 497 -1.42 2.80 -23.51
CA ASN A 497 -2.06 3.46 -22.36
C ASN A 497 -1.91 4.98 -22.40
N CYS A 498 -0.77 5.52 -22.83
CA CYS A 498 -0.60 6.96 -23.02
C CYS A 498 -1.60 7.52 -24.05
N ILE A 499 -1.78 6.83 -25.18
CA ILE A 499 -2.76 7.22 -26.22
C ILE A 499 -4.17 7.22 -25.63
N CYS A 500 -4.53 6.20 -24.86
CA CYS A 500 -5.86 6.10 -24.25
C CYS A 500 -6.12 7.21 -23.22
N MET A 501 -5.15 7.49 -22.34
CA MET A 501 -5.25 8.59 -21.38
C MET A 501 -5.27 9.95 -22.07
N GLY A 502 -4.56 10.11 -23.19
CA GLY A 502 -4.63 11.30 -24.03
C GLY A 502 -6.01 11.52 -24.65
N LEU A 503 -6.62 10.46 -25.20
CA LEU A 503 -7.98 10.52 -25.76
C LEU A 503 -9.04 10.81 -24.69
N ARG A 504 -8.89 10.22 -23.48
CA ARG A 504 -9.78 10.51 -22.34
C ARG A 504 -9.67 11.97 -21.92
N SER A 505 -8.44 12.46 -21.75
CA SER A 505 -8.17 13.86 -21.43
C SER A 505 -8.77 14.80 -22.48
N ALA A 506 -8.65 14.48 -23.77
CA ALA A 506 -9.21 15.28 -24.85
C ALA A 506 -10.74 15.41 -24.78
N TYR A 507 -11.45 14.33 -24.46
CA TYR A 507 -12.90 14.37 -24.25
C TYR A 507 -13.29 15.18 -23.02
N SER A 508 -12.59 14.99 -21.90
CA SER A 508 -12.84 15.75 -20.67
C SER A 508 -12.57 17.25 -20.84
N LEU A 509 -11.52 17.61 -21.58
CA LEU A 509 -11.24 18.99 -21.96
C LEU A 509 -12.32 19.56 -22.90
N TYR A 510 -12.80 18.77 -23.86
CA TYR A 510 -13.93 19.16 -24.72
C TYR A 510 -15.21 19.44 -23.90
N TYR A 511 -15.52 18.57 -22.93
CA TYR A 511 -16.66 18.76 -22.03
C TYR A 511 -16.52 20.05 -21.22
N ALA A 512 -15.34 20.32 -20.65
CA ALA A 512 -15.08 21.55 -19.90
C ALA A 512 -15.24 22.81 -20.76
N ASN A 513 -14.69 22.80 -21.99
CA ASN A 513 -14.85 23.92 -22.93
C ASN A 513 -16.34 24.16 -23.29
N ALA A 514 -17.09 23.09 -23.54
CA ALA A 514 -18.53 23.18 -23.79
C ALA A 514 -19.30 23.67 -22.56
N TYR A 515 -18.88 23.33 -21.34
CA TYR A 515 -19.48 23.79 -20.09
C TYR A 515 -19.30 25.31 -19.90
N PHE A 516 -18.06 25.80 -19.97
CA PHE A 516 -17.78 27.24 -19.81
C PHE A 516 -18.38 28.07 -20.95
N GLY A 517 -18.34 27.58 -22.20
CA GLY A 517 -18.93 28.27 -23.35
C GLY A 517 -20.46 28.43 -23.27
N ARG A 518 -21.18 27.49 -22.64
CA ARG A 518 -22.63 27.61 -22.41
C ARG A 518 -23.00 28.73 -21.45
N ILE A 519 -22.14 29.00 -20.47
CA ILE A 519 -22.39 30.02 -19.44
C ILE A 519 -22.00 31.41 -19.94
N ASP A 520 -20.89 31.51 -20.67
CA ASP A 520 -20.39 32.78 -21.23
C ASP A 520 -21.16 33.27 -22.47
N GLY A 521 -22.09 32.48 -23.02
CA GLY A 521 -22.88 32.83 -24.21
C GLY A 521 -22.10 32.93 -25.53
N LYS A 522 -20.81 32.54 -25.54
CA LYS A 522 -19.94 32.60 -26.73
C LYS A 522 -20.10 31.34 -27.58
N THR A 523 -20.75 31.48 -28.74
CA THR A 523 -21.15 30.40 -29.67
C THR A 523 -20.01 29.77 -30.49
N ASN A 524 -18.78 30.31 -30.50
CA ASN A 524 -17.68 29.80 -31.32
C ASN A 524 -16.81 28.74 -30.60
N VAL A 525 -17.31 27.50 -30.58
CA VAL A 525 -16.67 26.34 -29.93
C VAL A 525 -15.27 26.00 -30.47
N ARG A 526 -15.02 26.19 -31.78
CA ARG A 526 -13.73 25.83 -32.43
C ARG A 526 -12.57 26.77 -32.07
N LEU A 527 -12.82 28.08 -31.97
CA LEU A 527 -11.78 29.06 -31.60
C LEU A 527 -11.48 28.99 -30.09
N GLY A 528 -12.49 28.64 -29.28
CA GLY A 528 -12.37 28.39 -27.84
C GLY A 528 -11.38 27.27 -27.49
N GLY A 529 -11.29 26.22 -28.31
CA GLY A 529 -10.39 25.09 -28.06
C GLY A 529 -8.90 25.45 -28.07
N VAL A 530 -8.47 26.33 -29.00
CA VAL A 530 -7.08 26.79 -29.07
C VAL A 530 -6.74 27.69 -27.89
N THR A 531 -7.65 28.60 -27.51
CA THR A 531 -7.49 29.44 -26.33
C THR A 531 -7.48 28.64 -25.02
N MET A 532 -8.23 27.52 -24.98
CA MET A 532 -8.28 26.64 -23.83
C MET A 532 -6.98 25.84 -23.69
N LEU A 533 -6.43 25.33 -24.79
CA LEU A 533 -5.12 24.67 -24.80
C LEU A 533 -3.99 25.61 -24.39
N ALA A 534 -4.03 26.86 -24.87
CA ALA A 534 -3.07 27.90 -24.46
C ALA A 534 -3.20 28.27 -22.97
N LYS A 535 -4.40 28.12 -22.38
CA LYS A 535 -4.62 28.31 -20.95
C LYS A 535 -4.21 27.09 -20.11
N THR A 536 -4.27 25.87 -20.62
CA THR A 536 -3.92 24.67 -19.85
C THR A 536 -2.42 24.39 -19.80
N VAL A 537 -1.67 24.73 -20.85
CA VAL A 537 -0.22 24.45 -20.94
C VAL A 537 0.59 25.55 -20.23
N PRO A 538 1.71 25.22 -19.56
CA PRO A 538 2.62 26.22 -18.97
C PRO A 538 3.18 27.20 -20.00
N HIS A 539 3.75 28.31 -19.52
CA HIS A 539 4.37 29.29 -20.39
C HIS A 539 5.40 28.64 -21.35
N PRO A 540 5.45 28.99 -22.66
CA PRO A 540 6.29 28.30 -23.64
C PRO A 540 7.78 28.29 -23.29
N VAL A 541 8.27 29.33 -22.60
CA VAL A 541 9.65 29.37 -22.08
C VAL A 541 9.88 28.29 -21.00
N VAL A 542 8.91 28.05 -20.12
CA VAL A 542 8.99 26.99 -19.10
C VAL A 542 9.02 25.63 -19.78
N LEU A 543 8.19 25.41 -20.81
CA LEU A 543 8.23 24.19 -21.61
C LEU A 543 9.59 24.01 -22.30
N GLY A 544 10.16 25.09 -22.85
CA GLY A 544 11.51 25.10 -23.42
C GLY A 544 12.59 24.69 -22.40
N ILE A 545 12.46 25.11 -21.14
CA ILE A 545 13.38 24.73 -20.07
C ILE A 545 13.20 23.27 -19.67
N PHE A 546 11.98 22.73 -19.66
CA PHE A 546 11.76 21.30 -19.45
C PHE A 546 12.41 20.46 -20.56
N VAL A 547 12.30 20.89 -21.82
CA VAL A 547 12.97 20.23 -22.96
C VAL A 547 14.49 20.33 -22.84
N ALA A 548 15.02 21.51 -22.49
CA ALA A 548 16.46 21.69 -22.24
C ALA A 548 16.95 20.83 -21.07
N SER A 549 16.17 20.70 -20.00
CA SER A 549 16.46 19.86 -18.83
C SER A 549 16.46 18.38 -19.22
N TYR A 550 15.51 17.94 -20.04
CA TYR A 550 15.50 16.57 -20.59
C TYR A 550 16.75 16.30 -21.43
N ALA A 551 17.11 17.22 -22.34
CA ALA A 551 18.30 17.07 -23.16
C ALA A 551 19.59 17.03 -22.31
N THR A 552 19.69 17.89 -21.30
CA THR A 552 20.85 17.98 -20.40
C THR A 552 20.98 16.74 -19.53
N THR A 553 19.89 16.28 -18.91
CA THR A 553 19.89 15.07 -18.09
C THR A 553 20.12 13.82 -18.93
N LYS A 554 19.60 13.75 -20.16
CA LYS A 554 19.89 12.66 -21.11
C LYS A 554 21.36 12.64 -21.53
N ALA A 555 21.93 13.79 -21.87
CA ALA A 555 23.35 13.90 -22.16
C ALA A 555 24.18 13.43 -20.96
N SER A 556 23.84 13.89 -19.75
CA SER A 556 24.52 13.46 -18.52
C SER A 556 24.37 11.96 -18.24
N MET A 557 23.22 11.33 -18.53
CA MET A 557 23.03 9.89 -18.38
C MET A 557 24.04 9.15 -19.27
N THR A 558 24.09 9.51 -20.55
CA THR A 558 24.99 8.83 -21.51
C THR A 558 26.47 9.11 -21.24
N SER A 559 26.85 10.35 -20.92
CA SER A 559 28.26 10.75 -20.80
C SER A 559 28.85 10.50 -19.42
N ASN A 560 28.09 10.81 -18.36
CA ASN A 560 28.59 10.83 -16.98
C ASN A 560 28.20 9.60 -16.19
N TYR A 561 27.15 8.87 -16.59
CA TYR A 561 26.68 7.68 -15.88
C TYR A 561 27.00 6.38 -16.64
N ASP A 562 26.44 6.18 -17.84
CA ASP A 562 26.58 4.91 -18.57
C ASP A 562 28.01 4.68 -19.08
N LEU A 563 28.66 5.70 -19.63
CA LEU A 563 29.99 5.57 -20.24
C LEU A 563 31.10 5.23 -19.22
N PRO A 564 31.19 5.85 -18.03
CA PRO A 564 32.16 5.43 -17.01
C PRO A 564 31.91 4.03 -16.48
N ILE A 565 30.64 3.65 -16.27
CA ILE A 565 30.27 2.30 -15.82
C ILE A 565 30.68 1.26 -16.87
N ALA A 566 30.48 1.55 -18.16
CA ALA A 566 30.94 0.68 -19.25
C ALA A 566 32.48 0.56 -19.32
N ARG A 567 33.22 1.53 -18.78
CA ARG A 567 34.70 1.51 -18.66
C ARG A 567 35.18 0.82 -17.37
N GLY A 568 34.28 0.31 -16.54
CA GLY A 568 34.62 -0.44 -15.33
C GLY A 568 34.84 0.40 -14.07
N THR A 569 34.43 1.67 -14.03
CA THR A 569 34.49 2.48 -12.80
C THR A 569 33.36 2.13 -11.83
N ASN A 570 33.59 2.25 -10.52
CA ASN A 570 32.54 2.13 -9.50
C ASN A 570 31.36 3.08 -9.83
N TRP A 571 30.13 2.56 -9.77
CA TRP A 571 28.92 3.26 -10.21
C TRP A 571 28.53 4.46 -9.33
N ILE A 572 29.02 4.53 -8.09
CA ILE A 572 28.62 5.53 -7.09
C ILE A 572 29.03 6.95 -7.50
N VAL A 573 30.27 7.16 -7.94
CA VAL A 573 30.77 8.49 -8.32
C VAL A 573 30.05 9.01 -9.60
N PRO A 574 29.97 8.23 -10.70
CA PRO A 574 29.10 8.51 -11.84
C PRO A 574 27.65 8.83 -11.42
N ALA A 575 27.06 8.04 -10.52
CA ALA A 575 25.70 8.26 -10.03
C ALA A 575 25.55 9.62 -9.32
N LEU A 576 26.46 9.95 -8.40
CA LEU A 576 26.42 11.23 -7.68
C LEU A 576 26.56 12.43 -8.62
N THR A 577 27.43 12.33 -9.63
CA THR A 577 27.57 13.38 -10.65
C THR A 577 26.31 13.54 -11.50
N HIS A 578 25.66 12.44 -11.86
CA HIS A 578 24.41 12.49 -12.61
C HIS A 578 23.24 13.05 -11.77
N VAL A 579 23.16 12.68 -10.50
CA VAL A 579 22.16 13.20 -9.55
C VAL A 579 22.33 14.70 -9.32
N SER A 580 23.58 15.20 -9.22
CA SER A 580 23.82 16.63 -9.04
C SER A 580 23.36 17.46 -10.24
N VAL A 581 23.53 16.96 -11.48
CA VAL A 581 23.00 17.59 -12.70
C VAL A 581 21.47 17.66 -12.65
N GLY A 582 20.80 16.60 -12.18
CA GLY A 582 19.34 16.57 -12.05
C GLY A 582 18.82 17.54 -10.99
N ALA A 583 19.51 17.62 -9.86
CA ALA A 583 19.22 18.59 -8.81
C ALA A 583 19.35 20.02 -9.32
N ALA A 584 20.42 20.33 -10.06
CA ALA A 584 20.63 21.64 -10.67
C ALA A 584 19.52 21.97 -11.70
N CYS A 585 19.17 21.04 -12.59
CA CYS A 585 18.09 21.22 -13.56
C CYS A 585 16.75 21.48 -12.85
N THR A 586 16.46 20.74 -11.77
CA THR A 586 15.23 20.91 -10.98
C THR A 586 15.16 22.31 -10.35
N VAL A 587 16.27 22.79 -9.78
CA VAL A 587 16.36 24.15 -9.21
C VAL A 587 16.12 25.21 -10.28
N VAL A 588 16.69 25.05 -11.49
CA VAL A 588 16.47 25.98 -12.61
C VAL A 588 15.01 25.97 -13.06
N VAL A 589 14.41 24.78 -13.23
CA VAL A 589 12.98 24.64 -13.58
C VAL A 589 12.10 25.34 -12.57
N ILE A 590 12.31 25.09 -11.27
CA ILE A 590 11.53 25.72 -10.19
C ILE A 590 11.74 27.23 -10.19
N GLY A 591 12.99 27.70 -10.30
CA GLY A 591 13.33 29.11 -10.29
C GLY A 591 12.67 29.89 -11.43
N VAL A 592 12.74 29.37 -12.66
CA VAL A 592 12.11 30.04 -13.80
C VAL A 592 10.59 29.93 -13.77
N SER A 593 10.04 28.81 -13.30
CA SER A 593 8.59 28.67 -13.11
C SER A 593 8.07 29.70 -12.09
N LEU A 594 8.79 29.93 -10.99
CA LEU A 594 8.43 30.96 -10.01
C LEU A 594 8.57 32.40 -10.54
N TYR A 595 9.44 32.62 -11.52
CA TYR A 595 9.63 33.93 -12.13
C TYR A 595 8.55 34.25 -13.17
N LEU A 596 8.19 33.28 -14.01
CA LEU A 596 7.27 33.47 -15.14
C LEU A 596 5.81 33.20 -14.80
N GLU A 597 5.52 32.39 -13.77
CA GLU A 597 4.15 32.02 -13.40
C GLU A 597 3.71 32.62 -12.06
N ASP A 598 2.91 33.69 -12.16
CA ASP A 598 2.30 34.36 -11.01
C ASP A 598 1.40 33.44 -10.19
N ASP A 599 0.67 32.53 -10.85
CA ASP A 599 -0.23 31.56 -10.20
C ASP A 599 0.55 30.57 -9.32
N PHE A 600 1.67 30.04 -9.84
CA PHE A 600 2.52 29.10 -9.12
C PHE A 600 3.21 29.79 -7.94
N ARG A 601 3.69 31.01 -8.16
CA ARG A 601 4.25 31.87 -7.10
C ARG A 601 3.23 32.14 -5.99
N ALA A 602 2.00 32.53 -6.35
CA ALA A 602 0.93 32.79 -5.40
C ALA A 602 0.52 31.54 -4.59
N ALA A 603 0.48 30.37 -5.22
CA ALA A 603 0.20 29.10 -4.55
C ALA A 603 1.28 28.75 -3.50
N LEU A 604 2.56 28.92 -3.85
CA LEU A 604 3.68 28.65 -2.93
C LEU A 604 3.70 29.63 -1.74
N PHE A 605 3.45 30.91 -1.98
CA PHE A 605 3.36 31.91 -0.91
C PHE A 605 2.13 31.71 0.00
N LYS A 606 0.99 31.23 -0.53
CA LYS A 606 -0.16 30.85 0.29
C LYS A 606 0.15 29.69 1.24
N LEU A 607 0.92 28.68 0.80
CA LEU A 607 1.38 27.58 1.67
C LEU A 607 2.30 28.07 2.78
N LYS A 608 3.21 29.01 2.47
CA LYS A 608 4.09 29.64 3.47
C LYS A 608 3.32 30.54 4.45
N GLY A 609 2.29 31.25 3.97
CA GLY A 609 1.41 32.10 4.78
C GLY A 609 0.48 31.33 5.70
N ARG A 610 0.04 30.12 5.33
CA ARG A 610 -0.78 29.23 6.17
C ARG A 610 -0.04 28.76 7.42
N LYS A 611 1.24 28.38 7.29
CA LYS A 611 2.11 28.05 8.43
C LYS A 611 2.30 29.20 9.43
N SER A 612 2.15 30.46 8.99
CA SER A 612 2.26 31.64 9.86
C SER A 612 0.94 32.05 10.53
N LYS A 613 -0.21 31.60 10.00
CA LYS A 613 -1.55 31.99 10.49
C LYS A 613 -2.16 30.95 11.44
N ASP A 614 -1.83 29.67 11.25
CA ASP A 614 -2.23 28.59 12.17
C ASP A 614 -1.45 28.63 13.50
N SER A 615 -0.31 29.34 13.54
CA SER A 615 0.43 29.63 14.79
C SER A 615 -0.07 30.88 15.54
N SER A 616 -1.03 31.65 14.99
CA SER A 616 -1.45 32.94 15.55
C SER A 616 -2.95 33.06 15.88
N SER A 617 -3.73 31.98 15.83
CA SER A 617 -5.17 32.02 16.19
C SER A 617 -5.55 31.28 17.48
N SER A 618 -4.59 31.01 18.37
CA SER A 618 -4.87 30.53 19.73
C SER A 618 -4.08 31.36 20.73
N ALA A 619 -4.60 32.55 21.04
CA ALA A 619 -4.11 33.34 22.16
C ALA A 619 -5.24 34.22 22.71
N THR A 620 -5.98 33.68 23.68
CA THR A 620 -6.53 34.50 24.78
C THR A 620 -6.55 33.68 26.07
N THR A 621 -5.39 33.54 26.69
CA THR A 621 -5.26 33.47 28.16
C THR A 621 -3.91 34.09 28.53
N LYS A 622 -3.94 35.06 29.44
CA LYS A 622 -2.80 35.88 29.89
C LYS A 622 -1.64 35.00 30.41
N PRO A 623 -0.37 35.39 30.22
CA PRO A 623 0.74 34.67 30.82
C PRO A 623 0.79 34.98 32.32
N LYS A 624 0.72 33.94 33.15
CA LYS A 624 1.21 33.99 34.54
C LYS A 624 2.69 33.62 34.54
N ALA A 625 3.43 34.32 35.39
CA ALA A 625 4.88 34.35 35.51
C ALA A 625 5.57 32.98 35.39
N GLU A 626 6.70 32.99 34.69
CA GLU A 626 7.65 31.89 34.54
C GLU A 626 8.09 31.34 35.91
N SER A 627 7.56 30.17 36.27
CA SER A 627 8.31 29.22 37.09
C SER A 627 9.22 28.44 36.14
N THR A 628 10.53 28.52 36.34
CA THR A 628 11.50 27.67 35.64
C THR A 628 11.09 26.20 35.75
N LEU A 629 10.45 25.67 34.70
CA LEU A 629 10.07 24.27 34.61
C LEU A 629 11.33 23.41 34.80
N THR A 630 11.27 22.48 35.74
CA THR A 630 12.34 21.49 35.88
C THR A 630 12.46 20.69 34.58
N LEU A 631 13.68 20.26 34.21
CA LEU A 631 13.95 19.54 32.96
C LEU A 631 12.99 18.35 32.74
N SER A 632 12.63 17.66 33.82
CA SER A 632 11.65 16.57 33.83
C SER A 632 10.24 17.02 33.41
N GLN A 633 9.74 18.13 33.97
CA GLN A 633 8.44 18.67 33.59
C GLN A 633 8.42 19.22 32.15
N HIS A 634 9.55 19.77 31.68
CA HIS A 634 9.69 20.18 30.29
C HIS A 634 9.68 18.99 29.33
N TYR A 635 10.37 17.90 29.68
CA TYR A 635 10.37 16.65 28.92
C TYR A 635 8.97 16.01 28.87
N MET A 636 8.25 15.97 29.99
CA MET A 636 6.88 15.45 30.04
C MET A 636 5.92 16.28 29.18
N ASN A 637 6.04 17.62 29.18
CA ASN A 637 5.26 18.48 28.30
C ASN A 637 5.57 18.24 26.80
N LEU A 638 6.83 17.95 26.44
CA LEU A 638 7.22 17.59 25.07
C LEU A 638 6.71 16.21 24.66
N MET A 639 6.66 15.26 25.58
CA MET A 639 6.05 13.95 25.39
C MET A 639 4.54 14.05 25.14
N GLU A 640 3.82 14.90 25.87
CA GLU A 640 2.38 15.09 25.67
C GLU A 640 2.04 15.80 24.34
N LYS A 641 2.86 16.77 23.93
CA LYS A 641 2.57 17.60 22.74
C LYS A 641 3.09 17.00 21.43
N HIS A 642 4.23 16.30 21.48
CA HIS A 642 4.92 15.75 20.31
C HIS A 642 5.52 14.37 20.60
N GLU A 643 4.69 13.44 21.08
CA GLU A 643 5.09 12.12 21.58
C GLU A 643 6.07 11.36 20.67
N LEU A 644 5.75 11.21 19.38
CA LEU A 644 6.57 10.45 18.43
C LEU A 644 7.96 11.08 18.22
N LEU A 645 8.00 12.40 18.01
CA LEU A 645 9.24 13.13 17.75
C LEU A 645 10.15 13.09 18.98
N THR A 646 9.57 13.30 20.17
CA THR A 646 10.29 13.27 21.44
C THR A 646 10.90 11.89 21.68
N LYS A 647 10.13 10.81 21.50
CA LYS A 647 10.61 9.42 21.63
C LYS A 647 11.74 9.07 20.66
N SER A 648 11.64 9.56 19.42
CA SER A 648 12.65 9.30 18.37
C SER A 648 13.97 9.99 18.67
N ILE A 649 13.93 11.25 19.11
CA ILE A 649 15.12 12.01 19.50
C ILE A 649 15.77 11.38 20.74
N THR A 650 14.96 10.97 21.74
CA THR A 650 15.52 10.30 22.92
C THR A 650 16.17 8.97 22.60
N ALA A 651 15.59 8.17 21.71
CA ALA A 651 16.18 6.91 21.27
C ALA A 651 17.53 7.12 20.57
N GLY A 652 17.64 8.13 19.69
CA GLY A 652 18.91 8.53 19.08
C GLY A 652 19.97 8.94 20.12
N VAL A 653 19.59 9.73 21.13
CA VAL A 653 20.51 10.14 22.22
C VAL A 653 20.96 8.95 23.06
N LEU A 654 20.07 8.00 23.36
CA LEU A 654 20.43 6.76 24.05
C LEU A 654 21.37 5.89 23.19
N GLY A 655 21.18 5.88 21.87
CA GLY A 655 22.09 5.30 20.89
C GLY A 655 23.52 5.81 21.03
N ILE A 656 23.69 7.13 21.13
CA ILE A 656 24.99 7.79 21.36
C ILE A 656 25.61 7.32 22.69
N VAL A 657 24.83 7.33 23.78
CA VAL A 657 25.34 6.98 25.12
C VAL A 657 25.77 5.51 25.18
N GLY A 658 24.97 4.60 24.62
CA GLY A 658 25.31 3.18 24.56
C GLY A 658 26.54 2.90 23.70
N ASP A 659 26.71 3.62 22.59
CA ASP A 659 27.89 3.49 21.73
C ASP A 659 29.18 3.99 22.39
N ILE A 660 29.13 5.13 23.08
CA ILE A 660 30.27 5.64 23.86
C ILE A 660 30.69 4.62 24.94
N PHE A 661 29.71 3.95 25.56
CA PHE A 661 30.00 2.90 26.54
C PHE A 661 30.64 1.66 25.89
N ALA A 662 30.18 1.26 24.70
CA ALA A 662 30.76 0.16 23.94
C ALA A 662 32.23 0.43 23.55
N GLN A 663 32.50 1.61 22.98
CA GLN A 663 33.86 2.03 22.61
C GLN A 663 34.78 2.15 23.84
N GLY A 664 34.24 2.57 24.99
CA GLY A 664 34.98 2.59 26.26
C GLY A 664 35.35 1.20 26.77
N ILE A 665 34.49 0.20 26.57
CA ILE A 665 34.76 -1.20 26.92
C ILE A 665 35.83 -1.81 26.00
N GLU A 666 35.74 -1.56 24.69
CA GLU A 666 36.72 -1.99 23.69
C GLU A 666 38.14 -1.53 24.08
N GLN A 667 38.29 -0.24 24.37
CA GLN A 667 39.57 0.35 24.75
C GLN A 667 40.08 -0.07 26.14
N HIS A 668 39.18 -0.47 27.04
CA HIS A 668 39.55 -1.01 28.35
C HIS A 668 40.02 -2.47 28.27
N LEU A 669 39.42 -3.27 27.40
CA LEU A 669 39.83 -4.66 27.12
C LEU A 669 41.18 -4.74 26.40
N GLU A 670 41.54 -3.72 25.60
CA GLU A 670 42.83 -3.64 24.90
C GLU A 670 43.99 -3.12 25.77
N ARG A 671 43.75 -2.53 26.94
CA ARG A 671 44.80 -1.98 27.84
C ARG A 671 44.98 -2.84 29.10
N ASP A 672 46.15 -3.47 29.21
CA ASP A 672 46.64 -4.23 30.38
C ASP A 672 46.83 -3.37 31.66
N GLY A 673 45.73 -2.96 32.29
CA GLY A 673 45.64 -2.75 33.75
C GLY A 673 46.35 -1.54 34.40
N ARG A 674 46.65 -0.43 33.70
CA ARG A 674 47.09 0.83 34.35
C ARG A 674 46.42 2.06 33.72
N THR A 675 45.61 2.78 34.49
CA THR A 675 44.89 3.99 34.06
C THR A 675 45.32 5.23 34.85
N THR A 676 45.63 6.32 34.13
CA THR A 676 45.96 7.64 34.68
C THR A 676 44.94 8.69 34.20
N MET A 677 44.69 9.76 34.96
CA MET A 677 43.64 10.75 34.64
C MET A 677 43.89 11.54 33.34
N SER A 678 45.13 11.55 32.84
CA SER A 678 45.49 12.06 31.52
C SER A 678 44.96 11.20 30.36
N ASP A 679 44.70 9.91 30.59
CA ASP A 679 44.20 8.97 29.57
C ASP A 679 42.72 9.23 29.20
N LEU A 680 41.94 9.82 30.12
CA LEU A 680 40.52 10.15 29.91
C LEU A 680 40.31 11.33 28.93
N ILE A 681 41.28 12.25 28.83
CA ILE A 681 41.22 13.39 27.91
C ILE A 681 41.62 12.94 26.50
N THR A 682 42.58 12.02 26.37
CA THR A 682 42.90 11.34 25.11
C THR A 682 41.77 10.40 24.67
N LEU A 683 41.03 9.80 25.60
CA LEU A 683 39.85 8.95 25.34
C LEU A 683 38.77 9.68 24.52
N TYR A 684 38.48 10.94 24.86
CA TYR A 684 37.47 11.72 24.14
C TYR A 684 37.92 12.07 22.70
N SER A 685 39.22 12.14 22.45
CA SER A 685 39.78 12.46 21.14
C SER A 685 39.87 11.26 20.18
N SER A 686 39.83 10.02 20.71
CA SER A 686 39.94 8.78 19.93
C SER A 686 38.60 8.07 19.64
N LEU A 687 37.47 8.62 20.08
CA LEU A 687 36.14 8.06 19.79
C LEU A 687 35.80 8.14 18.30
N ASP A 688 35.27 7.06 17.75
CA ASP A 688 34.79 7.01 16.37
C ASP A 688 33.45 7.77 16.26
N LYS A 689 33.56 9.03 15.86
CA LYS A 689 32.42 9.94 15.68
C LYS A 689 31.46 9.47 14.58
N ARG A 690 31.93 8.68 13.62
CA ARG A 690 31.11 8.20 12.50
C ARG A 690 30.19 7.08 12.96
N ARG A 691 30.72 6.13 13.74
CA ARG A 691 29.96 5.07 14.42
C ARG A 691 28.92 5.64 15.39
N THR A 692 29.32 6.61 16.21
CA THR A 692 28.39 7.25 17.17
C THR A 692 27.25 8.01 16.46
N LEU A 693 27.53 8.65 15.31
CA LEU A 693 26.50 9.29 14.50
C LEU A 693 25.57 8.27 13.82
N ALA A 694 26.09 7.11 13.42
CA ALA A 694 25.31 6.03 12.86
C ALA A 694 24.34 5.42 13.88
N MET A 695 24.77 5.25 15.13
CA MET A 695 23.92 4.81 16.25
C MET A 695 22.86 5.85 16.62
N PHE A 696 23.17 7.15 16.51
CA PHE A 696 22.16 8.21 16.62
C PHE A 696 21.11 8.13 15.51
N GLY A 697 21.56 7.92 14.27
CA GLY A 697 20.71 7.74 13.10
C GLY A 697 19.79 6.53 13.26
N ASP A 698 20.31 5.39 13.71
CA ASP A 698 19.51 4.21 14.01
C ASP A 698 18.39 4.50 15.00
N GLY A 699 18.70 5.13 16.14
CA GLY A 699 17.69 5.48 17.16
C GLY A 699 16.58 6.40 16.65
N LEU A 700 16.87 7.28 15.67
CA LEU A 700 15.85 8.12 15.04
C LEU A 700 14.89 7.32 14.13
N PHE A 701 15.35 6.21 13.56
CA PHE A 701 14.54 5.31 12.73
C PHE A 701 13.83 4.22 13.53
N THR A 702 14.48 3.67 14.55
CA THR A 702 13.93 2.60 15.40
C THR A 702 13.01 3.14 16.50
N GLY A 703 13.20 4.39 16.95
CA GLY A 703 12.33 5.06 17.93
C GLY A 703 10.84 5.18 17.55
N PRO A 704 10.49 5.67 16.34
CA PRO A 704 9.11 5.66 15.85
C PRO A 704 8.53 4.24 15.74
N LEU A 705 9.35 3.27 15.30
CA LEU A 705 8.95 1.88 15.15
C LEU A 705 8.57 1.26 16.49
N LEU A 706 9.41 1.48 17.52
CA LEU A 706 9.21 1.03 18.90
C LEU A 706 7.87 1.54 19.48
N HIS A 707 7.54 2.81 19.22
CA HIS A 707 6.28 3.41 19.68
C HIS A 707 5.05 2.68 19.11
N PHE A 708 5.03 2.42 17.81
CA PHE A 708 3.89 1.76 17.16
C PHE A 708 3.79 0.27 17.50
N ILE A 709 4.93 -0.40 17.73
CA ILE A 709 4.94 -1.82 18.10
C ILE A 709 4.46 -2.03 19.52
N TYR A 710 4.85 -1.17 20.48
CA TYR A 710 4.29 -1.22 21.82
C TYR A 710 2.79 -0.86 21.84
N GLU A 711 2.33 0.05 20.99
CA GLU A 711 0.89 0.32 20.83
C GLU A 711 0.13 -0.88 20.22
N LEU A 712 0.76 -1.60 19.28
CA LEU A 712 0.25 -2.86 18.75
C LEU A 712 0.17 -3.94 19.84
N TYR A 713 1.14 -4.03 20.74
CA TYR A 713 1.12 -4.97 21.86
C TYR A 713 -0.01 -4.67 22.84
N GLU A 714 -0.19 -3.39 23.21
CA GLU A 714 -1.33 -2.98 24.05
C GLU A 714 -2.67 -3.29 23.37
N THR A 715 -2.73 -3.27 22.03
CA THR A 715 -3.93 -3.62 21.25
C THR A 715 -4.16 -5.14 21.15
N LEU A 716 -3.09 -5.94 21.00
CA LEU A 716 -3.17 -7.39 20.86
C LEU A 716 -3.32 -8.12 22.21
N LEU A 717 -2.71 -7.57 23.26
CA LEU A 717 -2.62 -8.12 24.61
C LEU A 717 -2.81 -6.98 25.64
N PRO A 718 -4.02 -6.46 25.85
CA PRO A 718 -4.24 -5.35 26.77
C PRO A 718 -3.82 -5.71 28.21
N LEU A 719 -2.94 -4.91 28.81
CA LEU A 719 -2.43 -5.07 30.17
C LEU A 719 -3.31 -4.39 31.24
N SER A 720 -4.31 -3.60 30.83
CA SER A 720 -5.26 -2.95 31.73
C SER A 720 -6.46 -3.87 32.01
N ASP A 721 -6.67 -4.16 33.29
CA ASP A 721 -7.99 -4.56 33.77
C ASP A 721 -8.79 -3.26 33.97
N ASP A 722 -9.91 -3.07 33.26
CA ASP A 722 -10.83 -1.92 33.43
C ASP A 722 -11.60 -1.99 34.76
N GLU A 723 -10.92 -2.21 35.89
CA GLU A 723 -11.51 -2.11 37.23
C GLU A 723 -10.69 -1.17 38.11
N GLU A 724 -11.11 0.09 38.08
CA GLU A 724 -10.80 1.13 39.06
C GLU A 724 -11.28 0.66 40.44
N SER A 725 -10.40 0.06 41.24
CA SER A 725 -10.66 -0.21 42.65
C SER A 725 -9.40 -0.02 43.48
N ASP A 726 -9.50 0.87 44.47
CA ASP A 726 -8.45 1.57 45.20
C ASP A 726 -7.74 0.72 46.30
N THR A 727 -7.44 -0.56 46.01
CA THR A 727 -6.72 -1.43 46.96
C THR A 727 -5.46 -2.02 46.34
N PRO A 728 -4.37 -2.24 47.12
CA PRO A 728 -3.14 -2.85 46.61
C PRO A 728 -3.39 -4.32 46.28
N LYS A 729 -3.89 -4.59 45.07
CA LYS A 729 -4.26 -5.94 44.62
C LYS A 729 -2.99 -6.77 44.38
N ARG A 730 -2.99 -7.96 44.99
CA ARG A 730 -2.11 -9.10 44.67
C ARG A 730 -2.08 -9.28 43.14
N VAL A 731 -0.89 -9.35 42.52
CA VAL A 731 -0.73 -9.50 41.07
C VAL A 731 -1.58 -10.67 40.55
N SER A 732 -2.58 -10.39 39.71
CA SER A 732 -3.43 -11.42 39.11
C SER A 732 -2.60 -12.38 38.24
N ARG A 733 -2.85 -13.69 38.35
CA ARG A 733 -2.17 -14.71 37.52
C ARG A 733 -2.25 -14.39 36.03
N ARG A 734 -3.38 -13.84 35.58
CA ARG A 734 -3.59 -13.42 34.18
C ARG A 734 -2.61 -12.30 33.78
N ARG A 735 -2.46 -11.26 34.62
CA ARG A 735 -1.55 -10.13 34.39
C ARG A 735 -0.09 -10.56 34.36
N PHE A 736 0.29 -11.52 35.21
CA PHE A 736 1.62 -12.11 35.22
C PHE A 736 1.93 -12.84 33.89
N TYR A 737 1.03 -13.70 33.41
CA TYR A 737 1.21 -14.41 32.13
C TYR A 737 1.22 -13.46 30.92
N LEU A 738 0.36 -12.43 30.91
CA LEU A 738 0.36 -11.43 29.82
C LEU A 738 1.64 -10.60 29.80
N THR A 739 2.20 -10.28 30.97
CA THR A 739 3.48 -9.54 31.06
C THR A 739 4.64 -10.42 30.60
N ILE A 740 4.65 -11.71 30.97
CA ILE A 740 5.64 -12.68 30.45
C ILE A 740 5.54 -12.80 28.94
N ALA A 741 4.33 -12.85 28.38
CA ALA A 741 4.14 -12.91 26.93
C ALA A 741 4.71 -11.68 26.21
N HIS A 742 4.51 -10.46 26.76
CA HIS A 742 5.13 -9.24 26.21
C HIS A 742 6.65 -9.33 26.22
N VAL A 743 7.24 -9.66 27.37
CA VAL A 743 8.71 -9.74 27.54
C VAL A 743 9.30 -10.82 26.64
N LEU A 744 8.61 -11.96 26.43
CA LEU A 744 9.06 -13.01 25.51
C LEU A 744 9.00 -12.55 24.06
N ILE A 745 7.92 -11.93 23.62
CA ILE A 745 7.76 -11.45 22.24
C ILE A 745 8.82 -10.38 21.93
N ASP A 746 9.04 -9.46 22.85
CA ASP A 746 10.03 -8.37 22.71
C ASP A 746 11.45 -8.93 22.60
N ASN A 747 11.81 -9.87 23.48
CA ASN A 747 13.15 -10.46 23.50
C ASN A 747 13.41 -11.53 22.43
N THR A 748 12.38 -12.04 21.75
CA THR A 748 12.54 -13.08 20.70
C THR A 748 12.27 -12.57 19.30
N ILE A 749 11.07 -12.08 19.03
CA ILE A 749 10.63 -11.67 17.69
C ILE A 749 11.17 -10.27 17.38
N MET A 750 11.05 -9.35 18.33
CA MET A 750 11.49 -7.98 18.09
C MET A 750 12.99 -7.82 18.13
N ALA A 751 13.68 -8.54 19.00
CA ALA A 751 15.14 -8.59 18.98
C ALA A 751 15.71 -8.91 17.58
N LEU A 752 15.08 -9.84 16.83
CA LEU A 752 15.51 -10.16 15.45
C LEU A 752 15.32 -8.97 14.50
N VAL A 753 14.18 -8.28 14.62
CA VAL A 753 13.86 -7.10 13.81
C VAL A 753 14.80 -5.94 14.16
N TYR A 754 15.07 -5.71 15.44
CA TYR A 754 15.95 -4.65 15.90
C TYR A 754 17.40 -4.89 15.47
N VAL A 755 17.95 -6.08 15.71
CA VAL A 755 19.32 -6.40 15.26
C VAL A 755 19.45 -6.24 13.75
N PHE A 756 18.44 -6.70 12.98
CA PHE A 756 18.44 -6.55 11.53
C PHE A 756 18.42 -5.07 11.11
N LEU A 757 17.55 -4.27 11.72
CA LEU A 757 17.43 -2.84 11.42
C LEU A 757 18.69 -2.10 11.80
N THR A 758 19.21 -2.29 13.02
CA THR A 758 20.43 -1.66 13.51
C THR A 758 21.62 -2.01 12.62
N MET A 759 21.78 -3.26 12.16
CA MET A 759 22.85 -3.61 11.21
C MET A 759 22.69 -2.88 9.87
N CYS A 760 21.47 -2.80 9.34
CA CYS A 760 21.21 -2.12 8.07
C CYS A 760 21.39 -0.60 8.17
N THR A 761 20.83 0.03 9.20
CA THR A 761 20.87 1.48 9.40
C THR A 761 22.29 1.94 9.68
N THR A 762 23.02 1.25 10.56
CA THR A 762 24.42 1.60 10.85
C THR A 762 25.31 1.42 9.63
N ALA A 763 25.18 0.33 8.87
CA ALA A 763 25.91 0.13 7.63
C ALA A 763 25.60 1.21 6.58
N ILE A 764 24.34 1.67 6.51
CA ILE A 764 23.92 2.79 5.64
C ILE A 764 24.61 4.09 6.08
N PHE A 765 24.57 4.43 7.37
CA PHE A 765 25.17 5.67 7.87
C PHE A 765 26.70 5.66 7.82
N GLU A 766 27.31 4.48 7.97
CA GLU A 766 28.76 4.28 7.88
C GLU A 766 29.26 4.12 6.44
N GLY A 767 28.38 4.06 5.45
CA GLY A 767 28.77 3.98 4.04
C GLY A 767 29.14 2.58 3.54
N HIS A 768 28.84 1.53 4.30
CA HIS A 768 29.12 0.12 4.00
C HIS A 768 27.95 -0.57 3.27
N PHE A 769 27.30 0.13 2.34
CA PHE A 769 26.06 -0.34 1.70
C PHE A 769 26.22 -1.64 0.89
N GLU A 770 27.39 -1.85 0.30
CA GLU A 770 27.66 -2.97 -0.60
C GLU A 770 27.98 -4.26 0.17
N THR A 771 28.49 -4.16 1.41
CA THR A 771 28.83 -5.30 2.28
C THR A 771 27.67 -5.74 3.17
N ILE A 772 26.56 -5.00 3.21
CA ILE A 772 25.35 -5.36 3.98
C ILE A 772 24.92 -6.82 3.78
N PRO A 773 24.88 -7.38 2.55
CA PRO A 773 24.48 -8.78 2.38
C PRO A 773 25.47 -9.76 3.01
N ASP A 774 26.77 -9.46 2.98
CA ASP A 774 27.82 -10.31 3.52
C ASP A 774 27.90 -10.20 5.05
N GLU A 775 27.76 -8.98 5.60
CA GLU A 775 27.63 -8.74 7.04
C GLU A 775 26.38 -9.40 7.62
N LEU A 776 25.22 -9.26 6.97
CA LEU A 776 24.00 -9.95 7.39
C LEU A 776 24.12 -11.47 7.25
N ARG A 777 24.94 -11.97 6.33
CA ARG A 777 25.14 -13.41 6.17
C ARG A 777 26.04 -14.00 7.25
N ASN A 778 27.10 -13.28 7.60
CA ASN A 778 28.15 -13.79 8.48
C ASN A 778 27.92 -13.42 9.95
N ASP A 779 27.45 -12.20 10.22
CA ASP A 779 27.45 -11.61 11.56
C ASP A 779 26.06 -11.52 12.18
N PHE A 780 24.98 -11.58 11.39
CA PHE A 780 23.61 -11.47 11.89
C PHE A 780 23.29 -12.50 12.98
N ILE A 781 23.68 -13.76 12.79
CA ILE A 781 23.42 -14.80 13.79
C ILE A 781 24.26 -14.58 15.06
N SER A 782 25.46 -14.02 14.93
CA SER A 782 26.31 -13.68 16.06
C SER A 782 25.73 -12.50 16.85
N ALA A 783 25.30 -11.45 16.14
CA ALA A 783 24.64 -10.28 16.71
C ALA A 783 23.29 -10.63 17.38
N VAL A 784 22.51 -11.54 16.78
CA VAL A 784 21.27 -12.06 17.38
C VAL A 784 21.57 -12.86 18.65
N LYS A 785 22.62 -13.69 18.67
CA LYS A 785 23.02 -14.42 19.89
C LYS A 785 23.45 -13.46 21.00
N ALA A 786 24.21 -12.41 20.67
CA ALA A 786 24.61 -11.36 21.61
C ALA A 786 23.38 -10.57 22.13
N SER A 787 22.43 -10.27 21.24
CA SER A 787 21.13 -9.69 21.61
C SER A 787 20.38 -10.58 22.58
N TRP A 788 20.23 -11.87 22.30
CA TRP A 788 19.50 -12.77 23.18
C TRP A 788 20.21 -12.98 24.52
N ALA A 789 21.54 -13.05 24.54
CA ALA A 789 22.31 -13.16 25.78
C ALA A 789 22.10 -11.95 26.70
N SER A 790 22.18 -10.74 26.14
CA SER A 790 21.93 -9.48 26.89
C SER A 790 20.46 -9.35 27.30
N SER A 791 19.52 -9.62 26.39
CA SER A 791 18.08 -9.60 26.66
C SER A 791 17.65 -10.61 27.73
N ILE A 792 18.17 -11.83 27.75
CA ILE A 792 17.87 -12.84 28.78
C ILE A 792 18.39 -12.39 30.16
N GLY A 793 19.57 -11.76 30.20
CA GLY A 793 20.12 -11.20 31.44
C GLY A 793 19.29 -10.03 32.00
N LEU A 794 18.69 -9.23 31.13
CA LEU A 794 17.90 -8.06 31.50
C LEU A 794 16.38 -8.36 31.66
N ALA A 795 15.90 -9.49 31.15
CA ALA A 795 14.49 -9.90 31.19
C ALA A 795 13.85 -9.92 32.60
N PRO A 796 14.54 -10.34 33.69
CA PRO A 796 13.97 -10.25 35.04
C PRO A 796 13.71 -8.81 35.48
N MET A 797 14.59 -7.88 35.08
CA MET A 797 14.48 -6.46 35.40
C MET A 797 13.34 -5.80 34.61
N GLN A 798 13.17 -6.20 33.35
CA GLN A 798 12.07 -5.79 32.48
C GLN A 798 10.71 -6.30 33.01
N LEU A 799 10.67 -7.56 33.45
CA LEU A 799 9.48 -8.18 34.04
C LEU A 799 9.07 -7.49 35.35
N LEU A 800 10.02 -7.20 36.24
CA LEU A 800 9.78 -6.45 37.47
C LEU A 800 9.27 -5.03 37.18
N SER A 801 9.87 -4.36 36.19
CA SER A 801 9.47 -3.02 35.76
C SER A 801 8.01 -3.00 35.28
N PHE A 802 7.61 -3.97 34.46
CA PHE A 802 6.24 -4.02 33.95
C PHE A 802 5.19 -4.45 34.99
N LEU A 803 5.59 -5.21 36.01
CA LEU A 803 4.71 -5.67 37.09
C LEU A 803 4.46 -4.60 38.16
N TYR A 804 5.46 -3.77 38.47
CA TYR A 804 5.42 -2.87 39.64
C TYR A 804 5.41 -1.37 39.30
N LEU A 805 5.87 -0.94 38.12
CA LEU A 805 5.85 0.49 37.77
C LEU A 805 4.50 0.94 37.18
N PRO A 806 4.04 2.17 37.49
CA PRO A 806 2.93 2.83 36.80
C PRO A 806 3.22 2.99 35.31
N LYS A 807 2.16 3.13 34.47
CA LYS A 807 2.29 3.22 33.01
C LYS A 807 3.24 4.33 32.56
N GLU A 808 3.25 5.47 33.27
CA GLU A 808 4.10 6.61 32.91
C GLU A 808 5.61 6.32 33.05
N PHE A 809 6.00 5.44 33.98
CA PHE A 809 7.41 5.20 34.31
C PHE A 809 8.02 3.95 33.65
N LYS A 810 7.19 3.09 33.04
CA LYS A 810 7.64 1.87 32.35
C LYS A 810 8.59 2.19 31.20
N VAL A 811 8.29 3.22 30.41
CA VAL A 811 9.10 3.65 29.27
C VAL A 811 10.47 4.13 29.73
N LEU A 812 10.54 4.84 30.86
CA LEU A 812 11.81 5.31 31.43
C LEU A 812 12.68 4.15 31.92
N ALA A 813 12.07 3.15 32.58
CA ALA A 813 12.80 1.97 33.06
C ALA A 813 13.35 1.12 31.89
N VAL A 814 12.57 0.97 30.81
CA VAL A 814 13.02 0.29 29.59
C VAL A 814 14.15 1.08 28.91
N ASN A 815 14.03 2.39 28.78
CA ASN A 815 15.08 3.24 28.19
C ASN A 815 16.43 3.16 28.94
N ILE A 816 16.43 2.97 30.27
CA ILE A 816 17.66 2.78 31.06
C ILE A 816 18.27 1.40 30.80
N GLN A 817 17.42 0.38 30.71
CA GLN A 817 17.82 -0.98 30.38
C GLN A 817 18.41 -1.07 28.95
N ASP A 818 17.84 -0.30 28.03
CA ASP A 818 18.23 -0.27 26.62
C ASP A 818 19.65 0.26 26.42
N ILE A 819 20.21 1.08 27.32
CA ILE A 819 21.61 1.54 27.22
C ILE A 819 22.58 0.35 27.22
N VAL A 820 22.32 -0.66 28.07
CA VAL A 820 23.15 -1.87 28.17
C VAL A 820 23.00 -2.73 26.92
N TRP A 821 21.76 -2.86 26.42
CA TRP A 821 21.49 -3.61 25.20
C TRP A 821 22.14 -2.95 23.98
N VAL A 822 21.97 -1.64 23.80
CA VAL A 822 22.58 -0.83 22.74
C VAL A 822 24.10 -0.92 22.77
N ALA A 823 24.73 -0.92 23.96
CA ALA A 823 26.17 -1.09 24.07
C ALA A 823 26.64 -2.47 23.57
N VAL A 824 25.93 -3.53 23.94
CA VAL A 824 26.23 -4.90 23.48
C VAL A 824 26.04 -5.05 21.97
N ILE A 825 24.96 -4.48 21.43
CA ILE A 825 24.69 -4.53 19.99
C ILE A 825 25.68 -3.67 19.20
N SER A 826 26.01 -2.48 19.69
CA SER A 826 27.06 -1.65 19.06
C SER A 826 28.37 -2.44 19.00
N TYR A 827 28.80 -3.06 20.10
CA TYR A 827 30.00 -3.90 20.12
C TYR A 827 29.91 -5.08 19.14
N ALA A 828 28.82 -5.85 19.19
CA ALA A 828 28.67 -7.06 18.37
C ALA A 828 28.56 -6.77 16.86
N THR A 829 27.98 -5.63 16.49
CA THR A 829 27.83 -5.22 15.08
C THR A 829 29.11 -4.65 14.49
N HIS A 830 30.01 -4.09 15.31
CA HIS A 830 31.26 -3.47 14.84
C HIS A 830 32.50 -4.35 15.00
N LEU A 831 32.40 -5.48 15.71
CA LEU A 831 33.52 -6.39 15.96
C LEU A 831 34.23 -6.88 14.69
N ASN A 832 33.50 -7.06 13.59
CA ASN A 832 34.02 -7.58 12.32
C ASN A 832 34.08 -6.51 11.20
N ARG A 833 33.83 -5.22 11.51
CA ARG A 833 33.77 -4.11 10.54
C ARG A 833 35.12 -3.40 10.32
N HIS A 834 36.24 -4.06 10.59
CA HIS A 834 37.59 -3.50 10.46
C HIS A 834 38.32 -3.93 9.20
#